data_AF-A0A933U3H2-F1
#
_entry.id   AF-A0A933U3H2-F1
#
_cell.length_a   1.000
_cell.length_b   1.000
_cell.length_c   1.000
_cell.angle_alpha   90.00
_cell.angle_beta   90.00
_cell.angle_gamma   90.00
#
_symmetry.space_group_name_H-M   'P 1'
#
loop_
_entity.id
_entity.type
_entity.pdbx_description
1 polymer ?
#
loop_
_entity_poly.entity_id
_entity_poly.type
_entity_poly.pdbx_seq_one_letter_code
_entity_poly.pdbx_strand_id
1 'polypeptide(L)'
;MFVEFRQGVIVAALAAFLSPAFAQQGTKVDVDTQLPKEVLHAQMRDIVTQIDALKGQPGTAQQVQDLRTWLERISESLGGDLPVGVHSGPQAAAQAGGAQFLSAPSCGATLTTTNFAGVGGPISPPTTPPPFTGTTFTCAVSGVGTYLWDVNLTTFISHTFCSDLDITLLSPAGTTVTISTDNAGANDNCFNGTVWDDNVNIPCVDFVYTNNVVAASLSPEGRLSAFRGEDPNGTWTIRCFDDLGADVGTMNSWSLDITTASAPVETTNSFTQSPGTAIPTTAPPIILTDTIAVSGIGTYLTKATVAITVPHTNPTDLDITLTSPAGTVVTLTTDNGGASDNVFNGTLFDADAATPVTDVVYANNVNVVTASMEGSFDNFLGQDPNGNWTLTVSDDLNLNGGTFASWTLNLTTDSAAPATAGPTNFAGTTGPIADNPGTLPATPVPTVYTVLVSGVGASLWDVDLLTTIVHTSSADIDMTLTSPAGTVVTITTDNGGTFDNCFNGTAWDDNVNVVCTDVVYANNVTQASLSPEGRLDAFRGEDPNGTWTLTIVDDALADNGTLGAWALDVSTLASAPAEVSTTFSALPAIVIPATAPPISLPSTIAVAGLDTNTTEVEVYLEITHTFSSDLDITLTSPAGTVVVLTTDNGAGNDNNYNGTLFDADAPATVTDIVYANNVAVPLVSPEGSFGNFKGQDPNGNWTLTVNDDANIDGGIFARWDLTVRTCSPAPFNAFCFGDNLDPLVTNTCPCGNFGAAGRGCASSFNANGARMSATGVVATDTVTLNVDGVNASGNCIFMRGDANNGVGTVFGDGVRCVDGVLRRRTKPIYAANVSSFPSPTDTVTLSNGWGVGNDTPPGSGITAYYMAYYRIAAAAFCPPETFNGTNGFVILW
;
A
#
# COMPACT_ATOMS: atom_id res chain seq x y z
N MET A 1 76.62 28.45 -19.01
CA MET A 1 76.52 29.40 -20.15
C MET A 1 75.59 28.76 -21.17
N PHE A 2 74.81 29.57 -21.90
CA PHE A 2 73.72 29.21 -22.83
C PHE A 2 74.08 28.24 -23.98
N VAL A 3 73.06 27.58 -24.58
CA VAL A 3 72.57 27.72 -26.00
C VAL A 3 71.63 26.53 -26.39
N GLU A 4 70.70 26.74 -27.36
CA GLU A 4 69.54 25.91 -27.80
C GLU A 4 69.85 24.82 -28.88
N PHE A 5 68.98 24.16 -29.68
CA PHE A 5 67.56 24.36 -30.13
C PHE A 5 66.95 23.10 -30.84
N ARG A 6 65.59 22.94 -30.82
CA ARG A 6 64.64 22.12 -31.67
C ARG A 6 64.93 20.60 -31.88
N GLN A 7 64.08 19.63 -31.52
CA GLN A 7 62.63 19.32 -31.79
C GLN A 7 62.29 18.86 -33.24
N GLY A 8 61.58 17.74 -33.45
CA GLY A 8 61.07 16.75 -32.47
C GLY A 8 60.37 15.52 -33.07
N VAL A 9 60.14 14.49 -32.25
CA VAL A 9 59.38 13.24 -32.51
C VAL A 9 58.84 12.73 -31.17
N ILE A 10 57.56 12.33 -31.11
CA ILE A 10 56.93 11.30 -30.23
C ILE A 10 55.43 11.22 -30.59
N VAL A 11 54.90 9.99 -30.69
CA VAL A 11 53.55 9.47 -30.36
C VAL A 11 53.32 8.22 -31.24
N ALA A 12 53.23 7.04 -30.61
CA ALA A 12 52.55 5.79 -31.04
C ALA A 12 53.27 4.55 -30.47
N ALA A 13 52.92 4.12 -29.26
CA ALA A 13 53.30 2.80 -28.72
C ALA A 13 52.48 2.43 -27.47
N LEU A 14 51.28 1.86 -27.64
CA LEU A 14 50.70 0.87 -26.73
C LEU A 14 49.55 0.13 -27.44
N ALA A 15 49.90 -0.76 -28.37
CA ALA A 15 48.95 -1.56 -29.14
C ALA A 15 49.48 -2.98 -29.32
N ALA A 16 49.35 -3.81 -28.28
CA ALA A 16 49.58 -5.24 -28.31
C ALA A 16 48.95 -5.88 -27.06
N PHE A 17 47.83 -6.59 -27.24
CA PHE A 17 47.29 -7.73 -26.46
C PHE A 17 45.76 -7.81 -26.63
N LEU A 18 45.30 -8.20 -27.83
CA LEU A 18 43.96 -8.76 -28.05
C LEU A 18 44.06 -9.98 -28.97
N SER A 19 43.28 -11.00 -28.65
CA SER A 19 43.33 -12.35 -29.24
C SER A 19 42.62 -12.44 -30.59
N PRO A 20 42.96 -13.41 -31.47
CA PRO A 20 42.31 -13.58 -32.77
C PRO A 20 41.07 -14.48 -32.67
N ALA A 21 39.87 -13.91 -32.77
CA ALA A 21 38.61 -14.67 -32.84
C ALA A 21 37.52 -13.98 -33.69
N PHE A 22 37.83 -13.66 -34.96
CA PHE A 22 36.82 -13.23 -35.94
C PHE A 22 37.01 -13.97 -37.27
N ALA A 23 36.49 -15.19 -37.36
CA ALA A 23 36.07 -15.86 -38.60
C ALA A 23 35.51 -17.27 -38.31
N GLN A 24 34.24 -17.39 -37.92
CA GLN A 24 33.50 -18.62 -38.20
C GLN A 24 32.07 -18.31 -38.65
N GLN A 25 31.69 -18.90 -39.78
CA GLN A 25 30.39 -18.71 -40.40
C GLN A 25 29.36 -19.63 -39.75
N GLY A 26 28.16 -19.09 -39.54
CA GLY A 26 26.86 -19.76 -39.55
C GLY A 26 26.82 -21.28 -39.36
N THR A 27 26.65 -21.69 -38.11
CA THR A 27 25.85 -22.87 -37.75
C THR A 27 24.81 -22.42 -36.75
N LYS A 28 23.52 -22.63 -37.04
CA LYS A 28 22.47 -22.52 -36.03
C LYS A 28 22.81 -23.53 -34.92
N VAL A 29 23.02 -23.03 -33.71
CA VAL A 29 23.05 -23.85 -32.51
C VAL A 29 21.59 -24.14 -32.16
N ASP A 30 21.22 -25.41 -32.05
CA ASP A 30 19.96 -25.77 -31.40
C ASP A 30 20.10 -25.41 -29.92
N VAL A 31 19.08 -24.75 -29.36
CA VAL A 31 19.12 -24.28 -27.97
C VAL A 31 19.18 -25.51 -27.06
N ASP A 32 20.23 -25.59 -26.25
CA ASP A 32 20.33 -26.59 -25.19
C ASP A 32 19.60 -26.04 -23.96
N THR A 33 18.28 -26.28 -23.91
CA THR A 33 17.38 -25.82 -22.84
C THR A 33 17.56 -26.61 -21.53
N GLN A 34 18.69 -27.32 -21.37
CA GLN A 34 19.07 -28.02 -20.12
C GLN A 34 20.22 -27.32 -19.38
N LEU A 35 20.53 -26.06 -19.74
CA LEU A 35 21.51 -25.23 -19.04
C LEU A 35 20.85 -24.50 -17.84
N PRO A 36 21.57 -24.25 -16.74
CA PRO A 36 21.04 -23.50 -15.59
C PRO A 36 20.55 -22.09 -15.95
N LYS A 37 19.56 -21.58 -15.18
CA LYS A 37 18.86 -20.29 -15.40
C LYS A 37 19.84 -19.14 -15.57
N GLU A 38 20.89 -19.07 -14.76
CA GLU A 38 21.92 -18.02 -14.79
C GLU A 38 22.71 -18.01 -16.11
N VAL A 39 22.94 -19.20 -16.70
CA VAL A 39 23.66 -19.37 -17.97
C VAL A 39 22.78 -19.00 -19.16
N LEU A 40 21.49 -19.33 -19.12
CA LEU A 40 20.53 -18.94 -20.15
C LEU A 40 20.28 -17.42 -20.11
N HIS A 41 20.06 -16.85 -18.92
CA HIS A 41 20.02 -15.39 -18.72
C HIS A 41 21.30 -14.69 -19.21
N ALA A 42 22.49 -15.26 -19.00
CA ALA A 42 23.74 -14.70 -19.52
C ALA A 42 23.80 -14.72 -21.06
N GLN A 43 23.30 -15.77 -21.72
CA GLN A 43 23.22 -15.83 -23.18
C GLN A 43 22.24 -14.80 -23.73
N MET A 44 21.08 -14.65 -23.09
CA MET A 44 20.10 -13.64 -23.48
C MET A 44 20.67 -12.23 -23.38
N ARG A 45 21.37 -11.87 -22.29
CA ARG A 45 22.04 -10.56 -22.14
C ARG A 45 23.05 -10.25 -23.26
N ASP A 46 23.80 -11.26 -23.74
CA ASP A 46 24.70 -11.09 -24.88
C ASP A 46 23.93 -10.83 -26.19
N ILE A 47 22.79 -11.49 -26.40
CA ILE A 47 21.90 -11.25 -27.55
C ILE A 47 21.29 -9.84 -27.51
N VAL A 48 20.84 -9.37 -26.34
CA VAL A 48 20.34 -7.98 -26.14
C VAL A 48 21.42 -6.97 -26.53
N THR A 49 22.63 -7.14 -26.00
CA THR A 49 23.79 -6.27 -26.29
C THR A 49 24.11 -6.23 -27.79
N GLN A 50 24.00 -7.37 -28.49
CA GLN A 50 24.18 -7.44 -29.95
C GLN A 50 23.05 -6.75 -30.72
N ILE A 51 21.79 -6.84 -30.25
CA ILE A 51 20.66 -6.12 -30.84
C ILE A 51 20.87 -4.60 -30.73
N ASP A 52 21.24 -4.11 -29.55
CA ASP A 52 21.43 -2.67 -29.31
C ASP A 52 22.57 -2.07 -30.12
N ALA A 53 23.70 -2.78 -30.22
CA ALA A 53 24.80 -2.38 -31.09
C ALA A 53 24.41 -2.27 -32.58
N LEU A 54 23.33 -2.93 -33.01
CA LEU A 54 22.83 -2.95 -34.39
C LEU A 54 21.60 -2.06 -34.63
N LYS A 55 20.92 -1.56 -33.58
CA LYS A 55 19.84 -0.57 -33.67
C LYS A 55 20.35 0.71 -34.35
N GLY A 56 19.51 1.37 -35.16
CA GLY A 56 19.84 2.62 -35.86
C GLY A 56 20.83 2.52 -37.04
N GLN A 57 21.54 1.41 -37.24
CA GLN A 57 22.50 1.29 -38.34
C GLN A 57 21.82 0.97 -39.70
N PRO A 58 22.21 1.63 -40.81
CA PRO A 58 21.59 1.39 -42.10
C PRO A 58 21.96 0.02 -42.69
N GLY A 59 20.99 -0.89 -42.75
CA GLY A 59 21.10 -2.19 -43.43
C GLY A 59 21.09 -3.42 -42.50
N THR A 60 21.02 -3.25 -41.18
CA THR A 60 21.11 -4.34 -40.18
C THR A 60 19.77 -5.03 -39.87
N ALA A 61 18.65 -4.56 -40.41
CA ALA A 61 17.29 -4.95 -40.00
C ALA A 61 17.02 -6.47 -39.98
N GLN A 62 17.52 -7.24 -40.96
CA GLN A 62 17.33 -8.70 -40.95
C GLN A 62 18.13 -9.39 -39.84
N GLN A 63 19.33 -8.89 -39.52
CA GLN A 63 20.16 -9.45 -38.45
C GLN A 63 19.54 -9.18 -37.07
N VAL A 64 18.95 -7.99 -36.90
CA VAL A 64 18.16 -7.66 -35.70
C VAL A 64 16.94 -8.58 -35.58
N GLN A 65 16.24 -8.87 -36.68
CA GLN A 65 15.11 -9.81 -36.65
C GLN A 65 15.55 -11.25 -36.28
N ASP A 66 16.65 -11.73 -36.87
CA ASP A 66 17.17 -13.08 -36.60
C ASP A 66 17.66 -13.23 -35.14
N LEU A 67 18.20 -12.16 -34.54
CA LEU A 67 18.58 -12.12 -33.12
C LEU A 67 17.37 -12.07 -32.19
N ARG A 68 16.33 -11.27 -32.51
CA ARG A 68 15.07 -11.23 -31.73
C ARG A 68 14.40 -12.60 -31.67
N THR A 69 14.29 -13.29 -32.80
CA THR A 69 13.77 -14.68 -32.85
C THR A 69 14.68 -15.70 -32.17
N TRP A 70 15.94 -15.37 -31.84
CA TRP A 70 16.75 -16.20 -30.95
C TRP A 70 16.53 -15.88 -29.47
N LEU A 71 16.39 -14.60 -29.12
CA LEU A 71 16.04 -14.15 -27.78
C LEU A 71 14.67 -14.69 -27.32
N GLU A 72 13.64 -14.53 -28.15
CA GLU A 72 12.29 -15.09 -27.95
C GLU A 72 12.36 -16.59 -27.62
N ARG A 73 13.21 -17.36 -28.31
CA ARG A 73 13.34 -18.81 -28.08
C ARG A 73 14.06 -19.23 -26.81
N ILE A 74 14.82 -18.34 -26.16
CA ILE A 74 15.41 -18.61 -24.83
C ILE A 74 14.46 -18.10 -23.74
N SER A 75 13.79 -16.97 -24.00
CA SER A 75 12.72 -16.41 -23.16
C SER A 75 11.57 -17.40 -22.97
N GLU A 76 11.06 -17.98 -24.06
CA GLU A 76 10.04 -19.03 -24.06
C GLU A 76 10.49 -20.34 -23.37
N SER A 77 11.78 -20.48 -23.00
CA SER A 77 12.31 -21.61 -22.22
C SER A 77 12.71 -21.23 -20.79
N LEU A 78 12.25 -20.07 -20.32
CA LEU A 78 12.41 -19.52 -18.97
C LEU A 78 11.10 -18.78 -18.61
N GLY A 79 9.96 -19.45 -18.54
CA GLY A 79 8.65 -18.81 -18.26
C GLY A 79 8.04 -17.83 -19.30
N GLY A 80 8.87 -17.27 -20.19
CA GLY A 80 8.60 -16.02 -20.92
C GLY A 80 9.43 -14.84 -20.42
N ASP A 81 10.34 -15.05 -19.47
CA ASP A 81 11.27 -14.06 -18.93
C ASP A 81 12.15 -13.48 -20.02
N LEU A 82 12.44 -12.18 -19.90
CA LEU A 82 13.47 -11.50 -20.69
C LEU A 82 14.41 -10.84 -19.70
N PRO A 83 15.75 -10.94 -19.87
CA PRO A 83 16.61 -10.00 -19.16
C PRO A 83 16.21 -8.59 -19.62
N VAL A 84 15.95 -7.73 -18.65
CA VAL A 84 15.37 -6.39 -18.82
C VAL A 84 15.93 -5.65 -20.05
N GLY A 85 15.03 -5.20 -20.94
CA GLY A 85 15.37 -4.30 -22.05
C GLY A 85 14.89 -4.66 -23.46
N VAL A 86 14.11 -5.74 -23.69
CA VAL A 86 13.71 -6.14 -25.07
C VAL A 86 12.22 -6.47 -25.25
N HIS A 87 11.38 -5.45 -25.30
CA HIS A 87 10.05 -5.61 -25.91
C HIS A 87 10.15 -5.66 -27.45
N SER A 88 9.70 -6.75 -28.05
CA SER A 88 9.30 -6.80 -29.47
C SER A 88 8.36 -7.94 -29.79
N GLY A 89 7.06 -7.69 -29.67
CA GLY A 89 6.04 -8.62 -30.14
C GLY A 89 4.77 -8.48 -29.30
N PRO A 90 3.57 -8.51 -29.90
CA PRO A 90 2.33 -8.38 -29.16
C PRO A 90 1.94 -9.71 -28.51
N GLN A 91 2.53 -10.00 -27.34
CA GLN A 91 1.87 -10.78 -26.30
C GLN A 91 1.65 -9.89 -25.08
N ALA A 92 0.71 -10.29 -24.21
CA ALA A 92 0.15 -9.42 -23.18
C ALA A 92 1.26 -8.76 -22.34
N ALA A 93 1.31 -7.42 -22.37
CA ALA A 93 2.15 -6.66 -21.48
C ALA A 93 1.84 -7.06 -20.03
N ALA A 94 2.85 -7.10 -19.18
CA ALA A 94 2.63 -6.91 -17.76
C ALA A 94 1.92 -5.55 -17.62
N GLN A 95 0.61 -5.57 -17.35
CA GLN A 95 -0.13 -4.34 -17.14
C GLN A 95 0.27 -3.80 -15.78
N ALA A 96 1.12 -2.77 -15.81
CA ALA A 96 1.48 -1.98 -14.65
C ALA A 96 0.29 -1.10 -14.22
N GLY A 97 -0.78 -1.75 -13.74
CA GLY A 97 -1.73 -1.13 -12.84
C GLY A 97 -1.00 -0.86 -11.53
N GLY A 98 -0.52 0.38 -11.39
CA GLY A 98 0.14 0.85 -10.18
C GLY A 98 -0.82 0.83 -8.99
N ALA A 99 -0.27 0.64 -7.78
CA ALA A 99 -1.06 0.62 -6.57
C ALA A 99 -1.76 1.99 -6.37
N GLN A 100 -3.07 2.04 -6.59
CA GLN A 100 -3.81 3.22 -6.17
C GLN A 100 -3.79 3.28 -4.65
N PHE A 101 -3.13 4.30 -4.09
CA PHE A 101 -3.26 4.69 -2.68
C PHE A 101 -4.68 5.18 -2.45
N LEU A 102 -5.56 4.21 -2.29
CA LEU A 102 -6.93 4.42 -1.99
C LEU A 102 -7.08 4.54 -0.49
N SER A 103 -7.76 5.61 -0.07
CA SER A 103 -8.02 5.89 1.33
C SER A 103 -8.65 4.65 1.97
N ALA A 104 -8.02 4.17 3.04
CA ALA A 104 -8.58 3.08 3.84
C ALA A 104 -10.03 3.41 4.20
N PRO A 105 -10.99 2.46 4.08
CA PRO A 105 -12.41 2.77 4.16
C PRO A 105 -12.71 3.54 5.44
N SER A 106 -13.08 4.81 5.30
CA SER A 106 -13.27 5.72 6.44
C SER A 106 -14.24 5.13 7.46
N CYS A 107 -14.06 5.44 8.75
CA CYS A 107 -14.85 4.89 9.86
C CYS A 107 -16.35 4.82 9.53
N GLY A 108 -16.90 3.61 9.38
CA GLY A 108 -18.30 3.36 9.00
C GLY A 108 -18.54 2.97 7.53
N ALA A 109 -17.52 2.88 6.68
CA ALA A 109 -17.62 2.23 5.37
C ALA A 109 -17.70 0.70 5.54
N THR A 110 -18.75 0.08 4.99
CA THR A 110 -18.94 -1.38 5.05
C THR A 110 -18.11 -2.08 3.98
N LEU A 111 -17.24 -3.01 4.38
CA LEU A 111 -16.67 -4.00 3.45
C LEU A 111 -17.63 -5.17 3.25
N THR A 112 -17.68 -5.69 2.02
CA THR A 112 -18.38 -6.93 1.68
C THR A 112 -17.44 -7.85 0.92
N THR A 113 -17.01 -8.93 1.58
CA THR A 113 -16.26 -10.04 0.97
C THR A 113 -17.22 -11.05 0.37
N THR A 114 -16.88 -11.61 -0.79
CA THR A 114 -17.66 -12.70 -1.41
C THR A 114 -16.71 -13.64 -2.15
N ASN A 115 -16.81 -14.93 -1.84
CA ASN A 115 -16.03 -15.99 -2.49
C ASN A 115 -16.57 -16.31 -3.89
N PHE A 116 -15.68 -16.40 -4.87
CA PHE A 116 -15.97 -16.85 -6.23
C PHE A 116 -15.03 -18.00 -6.62
N ALA A 117 -15.61 -19.18 -6.84
CA ALA A 117 -14.86 -20.36 -7.29
C ALA A 117 -14.54 -20.30 -8.80
N GLY A 118 -13.27 -20.48 -9.14
CA GLY A 118 -12.77 -20.64 -10.49
C GLY A 118 -12.85 -22.08 -11.00
N VAL A 119 -12.72 -22.26 -12.31
CA VAL A 119 -12.78 -23.56 -12.98
C VAL A 119 -11.38 -24.18 -13.05
N GLY A 120 -11.20 -25.41 -12.55
CA GLY A 120 -9.95 -26.17 -12.64
C GLY A 120 -9.79 -27.00 -13.93
N GLY A 121 -8.62 -27.62 -14.09
CA GLY A 121 -8.27 -28.49 -15.21
C GLY A 121 -6.79 -28.90 -15.25
N PRO A 122 -6.37 -29.74 -16.22
CA PRO A 122 -4.99 -30.21 -16.33
C PRO A 122 -4.04 -29.07 -16.72
N ILE A 123 -2.91 -28.95 -16.03
CA ILE A 123 -1.82 -28.04 -16.41
C ILE A 123 -0.99 -28.78 -17.47
N SER A 124 -0.78 -28.14 -18.61
CA SER A 124 -0.10 -28.75 -19.76
C SER A 124 1.36 -28.27 -19.87
N PRO A 125 2.35 -29.17 -19.91
CA PRO A 125 3.75 -28.83 -20.15
C PRO A 125 4.00 -28.35 -21.60
N PRO A 126 5.19 -27.84 -21.94
CA PRO A 126 5.48 -27.24 -23.25
C PRO A 126 5.47 -28.28 -24.38
N THR A 127 4.73 -28.03 -25.48
CA THR A 127 4.53 -29.02 -26.57
C THR A 127 5.13 -28.58 -27.91
N THR A 128 6.39 -28.94 -28.21
CA THR A 128 7.12 -28.51 -29.43
C THR A 128 6.28 -28.51 -30.74
N PRO A 129 6.31 -27.45 -31.58
CA PRO A 129 7.12 -26.23 -31.49
C PRO A 129 6.40 -25.02 -30.81
N PRO A 130 7.15 -23.99 -30.37
CA PRO A 130 6.59 -22.75 -29.80
C PRO A 130 5.70 -21.95 -30.77
N PRO A 131 4.91 -20.96 -30.30
CA PRO A 131 4.90 -20.39 -28.93
C PRO A 131 4.03 -21.17 -27.93
N PHE A 132 4.37 -21.08 -26.65
CA PHE A 132 3.56 -21.59 -25.53
C PHE A 132 2.97 -20.44 -24.72
N THR A 133 1.73 -20.59 -24.27
CA THR A 133 0.96 -19.51 -23.63
C THR A 133 0.54 -19.82 -22.20
N GLY A 134 1.09 -20.87 -21.59
CA GLY A 134 0.57 -21.47 -20.37
C GLY A 134 -0.83 -22.06 -20.51
N THR A 135 -1.30 -22.70 -19.44
CA THR A 135 -2.70 -23.11 -19.29
C THR A 135 -3.45 -22.01 -18.53
N THR A 136 -4.63 -21.64 -19.00
CA THR A 136 -5.46 -20.60 -18.36
C THR A 136 -6.75 -21.17 -17.79
N PHE A 137 -7.11 -20.67 -16.62
CA PHE A 137 -8.29 -21.04 -15.85
C PHE A 137 -9.06 -19.76 -15.49
N THR A 138 -10.40 -19.80 -15.47
CA THR A 138 -11.21 -18.58 -15.33
C THR A 138 -12.16 -18.65 -14.14
N CYS A 139 -12.39 -17.48 -13.53
CA CYS A 139 -13.38 -17.23 -12.50
C CYS A 139 -14.30 -16.08 -12.95
N ALA A 140 -15.62 -16.23 -12.72
CA ALA A 140 -16.62 -15.24 -13.12
C ALA A 140 -17.14 -14.51 -11.88
N VAL A 141 -16.58 -13.32 -11.61
CA VAL A 141 -16.99 -12.46 -10.50
C VAL A 141 -18.15 -11.58 -10.95
N SER A 142 -19.24 -11.56 -10.18
CA SER A 142 -20.40 -10.71 -10.48
C SER A 142 -21.28 -10.45 -9.27
N GLY A 143 -21.88 -9.25 -9.22
CA GLY A 143 -22.87 -8.87 -8.20
C GLY A 143 -22.28 -8.25 -6.93
N VAL A 144 -20.99 -7.94 -6.93
CA VAL A 144 -20.28 -7.20 -5.87
C VAL A 144 -20.15 -5.71 -6.21
N GLY A 145 -19.63 -4.90 -5.26
CA GLY A 145 -19.37 -3.49 -5.50
C GLY A 145 -18.37 -3.26 -6.65
N THR A 146 -18.40 -2.08 -7.27
CA THR A 146 -17.53 -1.71 -8.40
C THR A 146 -16.22 -1.06 -7.93
N TYR A 147 -15.78 -1.38 -6.71
CA TYR A 147 -14.62 -0.79 -6.08
C TYR A 147 -13.97 -1.85 -5.20
N LEU A 148 -12.96 -2.48 -5.78
CA LEU A 148 -12.18 -3.53 -5.16
C LEU A 148 -11.34 -2.95 -4.02
N TRP A 149 -11.47 -3.54 -2.83
CA TRP A 149 -10.68 -3.16 -1.67
C TRP A 149 -9.53 -4.13 -1.44
N ASP A 150 -9.80 -5.43 -1.61
CA ASP A 150 -8.89 -6.52 -1.28
C ASP A 150 -9.27 -7.79 -2.09
N VAL A 151 -8.27 -8.63 -2.38
CA VAL A 151 -8.38 -9.89 -3.13
C VAL A 151 -7.51 -10.93 -2.45
N ASN A 152 -8.10 -11.99 -1.93
CA ASN A 152 -7.37 -13.18 -1.51
C ASN A 152 -7.61 -14.33 -2.49
N LEU A 153 -6.52 -15.00 -2.89
CA LEU A 153 -6.53 -16.11 -3.85
C LEU A 153 -6.28 -17.42 -3.10
N THR A 154 -7.10 -18.45 -3.31
CA THR A 154 -6.81 -19.80 -2.81
C THR A 154 -6.57 -20.73 -3.99
N THR A 155 -5.48 -21.50 -3.98
CA THR A 155 -5.16 -22.49 -5.03
C THR A 155 -5.14 -23.91 -4.48
N PHE A 156 -5.66 -24.86 -5.25
CA PHE A 156 -5.52 -26.29 -5.00
C PHE A 156 -4.84 -26.94 -6.22
N ILE A 157 -3.53 -26.74 -6.35
CA ILE A 157 -2.73 -27.28 -7.46
C ILE A 157 -2.06 -28.58 -7.01
N SER A 158 -2.35 -29.69 -7.68
CA SER A 158 -1.53 -30.90 -7.60
C SER A 158 -0.53 -30.91 -8.74
N HIS A 159 0.76 -30.98 -8.44
CA HIS A 159 1.86 -30.99 -9.41
C HIS A 159 3.07 -31.68 -8.77
N THR A 160 3.85 -32.43 -9.55
CA THR A 160 5.10 -33.06 -9.14
C THR A 160 6.25 -32.17 -9.56
N PHE A 161 7.00 -31.62 -8.59
CA PHE A 161 7.93 -30.47 -8.74
C PHE A 161 7.21 -29.12 -8.93
N CYS A 162 6.75 -28.53 -7.82
CA CYS A 162 6.12 -27.21 -7.85
C CYS A 162 7.03 -26.07 -8.34
N SER A 163 8.36 -26.26 -8.42
CA SER A 163 9.27 -25.31 -9.09
C SER A 163 9.10 -25.19 -10.58
N ASP A 164 8.38 -26.10 -11.22
CA ASP A 164 8.21 -26.05 -12.67
C ASP A 164 7.04 -25.09 -13.04
N LEU A 165 6.46 -24.39 -12.05
CA LEU A 165 5.23 -23.60 -12.17
C LEU A 165 5.42 -22.09 -12.06
N ASP A 166 5.12 -21.38 -13.14
CA ASP A 166 4.83 -19.94 -13.10
C ASP A 166 3.33 -19.70 -12.96
N ILE A 167 2.93 -18.97 -11.93
CA ILE A 167 1.53 -18.67 -11.61
C ILE A 167 1.31 -17.16 -11.67
N THR A 168 0.38 -16.71 -12.51
CA THR A 168 -0.01 -15.29 -12.64
C THR A 168 -1.53 -15.14 -12.56
N LEU A 169 -2.01 -14.09 -11.88
CA LEU A 169 -3.42 -13.73 -11.78
C LEU A 169 -3.70 -12.45 -12.58
N LEU A 170 -4.75 -12.48 -13.39
CA LEU A 170 -5.17 -11.40 -14.29
C LEU A 170 -6.58 -10.92 -13.93
N SER A 171 -6.74 -9.60 -13.75
CA SER A 171 -8.02 -8.97 -13.45
C SER A 171 -8.89 -8.74 -14.71
N PRO A 172 -10.18 -8.37 -14.55
CA PRO A 172 -11.04 -7.96 -15.66
C PRO A 172 -10.61 -6.66 -16.35
N ALA A 173 -9.91 -5.76 -15.65
CA ALA A 173 -9.28 -4.57 -16.25
C ALA A 173 -8.07 -4.96 -17.11
N GLY A 174 -7.38 -6.02 -16.69
CA GLY A 174 -6.23 -6.61 -17.38
C GLY A 174 -4.91 -6.48 -16.62
N THR A 175 -4.92 -5.91 -15.41
CA THR A 175 -3.81 -5.89 -14.47
C THR A 175 -3.33 -7.32 -14.22
N THR A 176 -2.01 -7.54 -14.20
CA THR A 176 -1.39 -8.85 -14.00
C THR A 176 -0.55 -8.83 -12.73
N VAL A 177 -0.73 -9.82 -11.86
CA VAL A 177 0.08 -10.02 -10.65
C VAL A 177 0.73 -11.40 -10.72
N THR A 178 2.05 -11.44 -10.56
CA THR A 178 2.78 -12.69 -10.35
C THR A 178 2.49 -13.23 -8.96
N ILE A 179 2.10 -14.50 -8.90
CA ILE A 179 1.78 -15.19 -7.65
C ILE A 179 3.01 -15.93 -7.15
N SER A 180 3.67 -16.68 -8.03
CA SER A 180 4.86 -17.47 -7.74
C SER A 180 5.56 -17.88 -9.04
N THR A 181 6.89 -17.88 -9.07
CA THR A 181 7.76 -18.39 -10.15
C THR A 181 8.87 -19.25 -9.55
N ASP A 182 9.22 -20.38 -10.16
CA ASP A 182 10.28 -21.32 -9.75
C ASP A 182 10.29 -21.86 -8.28
N ASN A 183 9.30 -21.50 -7.45
CA ASN A 183 9.34 -21.76 -6.00
C ASN A 183 9.05 -23.21 -5.59
N ALA A 184 9.30 -23.52 -4.33
CA ALA A 184 9.16 -24.86 -3.72
C ALA A 184 10.15 -25.93 -4.20
N GLY A 185 10.93 -25.69 -5.26
CA GLY A 185 11.94 -26.62 -5.73
C GLY A 185 11.36 -27.99 -6.07
N ALA A 186 12.15 -29.04 -5.81
CA ALA A 186 11.80 -30.44 -6.05
C ALA A 186 10.73 -31.03 -5.10
N ASN A 187 9.86 -30.21 -4.52
CA ASN A 187 8.77 -30.63 -3.64
C ASN A 187 7.45 -30.73 -4.42
N ASP A 188 6.68 -31.80 -4.18
CA ASP A 188 5.38 -32.03 -4.81
C ASP A 188 4.25 -31.37 -4.00
N ASN A 189 3.21 -30.92 -4.72
CA ASN A 189 1.90 -30.53 -4.18
C ASN A 189 1.90 -29.41 -3.11
N CYS A 190 2.96 -28.59 -3.03
CA CYS A 190 3.07 -27.52 -2.04
C CYS A 190 1.95 -26.47 -2.14
N PHE A 191 1.45 -26.22 -3.35
CA PHE A 191 0.37 -25.26 -3.62
C PHE A 191 -1.04 -25.90 -3.63
N ASN A 192 -1.23 -27.07 -3.01
CA ASN A 192 -2.49 -27.81 -3.00
C ASN A 192 -3.42 -27.44 -1.82
N GLY A 193 -3.61 -26.14 -1.60
CA GLY A 193 -4.41 -25.57 -0.51
C GLY A 193 -3.94 -24.20 -0.03
N THR A 194 -2.90 -23.63 -0.66
CA THR A 194 -2.32 -22.33 -0.30
C THR A 194 -3.30 -21.18 -0.47
N VAL A 195 -3.39 -20.35 0.57
CA VAL A 195 -3.95 -19.00 0.53
C VAL A 195 -2.83 -18.02 0.18
N TRP A 196 -3.03 -17.27 -0.88
CA TRP A 196 -2.17 -16.18 -1.34
C TRP A 196 -2.84 -14.86 -0.94
N ASP A 197 -2.15 -14.10 -0.11
CA ASP A 197 -2.66 -12.92 0.58
C ASP A 197 -1.46 -11.99 0.83
N ASP A 198 -1.47 -10.79 0.25
CA ASP A 198 -0.33 -9.86 0.38
C ASP A 198 -0.30 -9.10 1.72
N ASN A 199 -1.23 -9.40 2.63
CA ASN A 199 -1.16 -9.04 4.05
C ASN A 199 -0.65 -10.18 4.95
N VAL A 200 -0.13 -11.27 4.37
CA VAL A 200 0.57 -12.35 5.10
C VAL A 200 2.09 -12.19 4.97
N ASN A 201 2.76 -11.96 6.09
CA ASN A 201 4.18 -11.60 6.11
C ASN A 201 5.13 -12.81 6.02
N ILE A 202 4.85 -13.72 5.08
CA ILE A 202 5.65 -14.92 4.77
C ILE A 202 5.77 -14.99 3.24
N PRO A 203 6.83 -14.41 2.64
CA PRO A 203 7.04 -14.43 1.19
C PRO A 203 7.16 -15.87 0.67
N CYS A 204 6.54 -16.15 -0.49
CA CYS A 204 6.64 -17.47 -1.11
C CYS A 204 8.05 -17.84 -1.59
N VAL A 205 8.94 -16.87 -1.75
CA VAL A 205 10.37 -17.06 -2.08
C VAL A 205 11.20 -17.56 -0.90
N ASP A 206 10.92 -17.07 0.32
CA ASP A 206 11.65 -17.41 1.55
C ASP A 206 11.14 -18.68 2.24
N PHE A 207 9.95 -19.16 1.85
CA PHE A 207 9.28 -20.23 2.58
C PHE A 207 10.02 -21.58 2.44
N VAL A 208 10.25 -22.27 3.57
CA VAL A 208 10.93 -23.57 3.58
C VAL A 208 9.94 -24.69 3.26
N TYR A 209 9.73 -24.94 1.97
CA TYR A 209 8.83 -25.97 1.47
C TYR A 209 9.25 -27.40 1.86
N THR A 210 8.25 -28.23 2.17
CA THR A 210 8.42 -29.65 2.46
C THR A 210 7.56 -30.50 1.53
N ASN A 211 8.12 -31.57 0.98
CA ASN A 211 7.47 -32.42 0.00
C ASN A 211 6.12 -32.98 0.47
N ASN A 212 5.06 -32.78 -0.32
CA ASN A 212 3.67 -33.16 -0.02
C ASN A 212 3.09 -32.52 1.25
N VAL A 213 3.66 -31.40 1.72
CA VAL A 213 3.09 -30.54 2.77
C VAL A 213 2.62 -29.24 2.10
N VAL A 214 1.39 -28.82 2.42
CA VAL A 214 0.81 -27.57 1.89
C VAL A 214 1.45 -26.39 2.59
N ALA A 215 1.90 -25.39 1.82
CA ALA A 215 2.20 -24.08 2.38
C ALA A 215 0.86 -23.36 2.63
N ALA A 216 0.41 -23.29 3.89
CA ALA A 216 -0.98 -22.92 4.21
C ALA A 216 -1.34 -21.49 3.79
N SER A 217 -0.46 -20.52 4.06
CA SER A 217 -0.63 -19.13 3.68
C SER A 217 0.72 -18.50 3.30
N LEU A 218 0.76 -17.73 2.22
CA LEU A 218 1.96 -17.06 1.70
C LEU A 218 1.61 -15.68 1.12
N SER A 219 2.53 -14.72 1.20
CA SER A 219 2.50 -13.57 0.29
C SER A 219 3.00 -14.00 -1.08
N PRO A 220 2.29 -13.63 -2.16
CA PRO A 220 2.79 -13.77 -3.53
C PRO A 220 4.03 -12.89 -3.79
N GLU A 221 4.77 -13.19 -4.86
CA GLU A 221 5.88 -12.37 -5.36
C GLU A 221 5.43 -10.96 -5.74
N GLY A 222 4.32 -10.86 -6.47
CA GLY A 222 3.63 -9.61 -6.75
C GLY A 222 2.69 -9.17 -5.62
N ARG A 223 1.84 -8.17 -5.88
CA ARG A 223 0.93 -7.58 -4.90
C ARG A 223 -0.53 -7.72 -5.35
N LEU A 224 -1.38 -8.33 -4.55
CA LEU A 224 -2.82 -8.43 -4.85
C LEU A 224 -3.52 -7.07 -4.66
N SER A 225 -2.97 -6.22 -3.79
CA SER A 225 -3.31 -4.80 -3.66
C SER A 225 -3.12 -3.97 -4.94
N ALA A 226 -2.39 -4.45 -5.96
CA ALA A 226 -2.35 -3.82 -7.29
C ALA A 226 -3.72 -3.77 -7.99
N PHE A 227 -4.66 -4.64 -7.60
CA PHE A 227 -6.03 -4.64 -8.11
C PHE A 227 -6.96 -3.64 -7.38
N ARG A 228 -6.50 -2.99 -6.30
CA ARG A 228 -7.35 -2.12 -5.46
C ARG A 228 -7.85 -0.93 -6.28
N GLY A 229 -9.16 -0.67 -6.19
CA GLY A 229 -9.85 0.39 -6.94
C GLY A 229 -10.55 -0.06 -8.22
N GLU A 230 -10.15 -1.19 -8.79
CA GLU A 230 -10.80 -1.73 -10.00
C GLU A 230 -12.27 -2.09 -9.77
N ASP A 231 -13.04 -2.20 -10.85
CA ASP A 231 -14.32 -2.91 -10.82
C ASP A 231 -14.04 -4.42 -10.96
N PRO A 232 -14.20 -5.22 -9.89
CA PRO A 232 -13.87 -6.64 -9.93
C PRO A 232 -14.89 -7.48 -10.72
N ASN A 233 -16.02 -6.89 -11.15
CA ASN A 233 -17.07 -7.60 -11.88
C ASN A 233 -16.62 -7.94 -13.31
N GLY A 234 -16.26 -9.20 -13.54
CA GLY A 234 -15.84 -9.67 -14.85
C GLY A 234 -15.24 -11.07 -14.84
N THR A 235 -14.38 -11.35 -15.84
CA THR A 235 -13.64 -12.61 -15.93
C THR A 235 -12.24 -12.41 -15.40
N TRP A 236 -11.96 -12.99 -14.23
CA TRP A 236 -10.62 -13.15 -13.71
C TRP A 236 -9.98 -14.38 -14.35
N THR A 237 -8.69 -14.32 -14.64
CA THR A 237 -7.95 -15.44 -15.25
C THR A 237 -6.69 -15.72 -14.45
N ILE A 238 -6.55 -16.95 -13.93
CA ILE A 238 -5.25 -17.44 -13.44
C ILE A 238 -4.58 -18.22 -14.58
N ARG A 239 -3.31 -17.93 -14.85
CA ARG A 239 -2.46 -18.65 -15.79
C ARG A 239 -1.45 -19.45 -14.96
N CYS A 240 -1.38 -20.74 -15.23
CA CYS A 240 -0.30 -21.61 -14.76
C CYS A 240 0.48 -22.07 -15.98
N PHE A 241 1.75 -21.72 -16.06
CA PHE A 241 2.68 -22.28 -17.03
C PHE A 241 3.52 -23.33 -16.33
N ASP A 242 3.62 -24.51 -16.96
CA ASP A 242 4.55 -25.57 -16.60
C ASP A 242 5.66 -25.45 -17.65
N ASP A 243 6.87 -25.05 -17.25
CA ASP A 243 7.94 -24.66 -18.17
C ASP A 243 9.00 -25.78 -18.38
N LEU A 244 9.06 -26.75 -17.46
CA LEU A 244 9.90 -27.95 -17.53
C LEU A 244 9.07 -29.22 -17.81
N GLY A 245 8.91 -29.54 -19.10
CA GLY A 245 8.02 -30.62 -19.57
C GLY A 245 8.41 -32.09 -19.28
N ALA A 246 9.06 -32.37 -18.15
CA ALA A 246 9.21 -33.72 -17.60
C ALA A 246 7.97 -34.16 -16.80
N ASP A 247 7.33 -33.20 -16.13
CA ASP A 247 6.26 -33.43 -15.16
C ASP A 247 4.89 -32.92 -15.67
N VAL A 248 3.84 -33.13 -14.88
CA VAL A 248 2.46 -32.75 -15.24
C VAL A 248 1.62 -32.42 -13.99
N GLY A 249 0.88 -31.31 -14.03
CA GLY A 249 -0.01 -30.89 -12.96
C GLY A 249 -1.49 -30.87 -13.27
N THR A 250 -2.28 -30.49 -12.29
CA THR A 250 -3.72 -30.20 -12.39
C THR A 250 -4.10 -29.13 -11.38
N MET A 251 -4.70 -28.05 -11.87
CA MET A 251 -5.45 -27.11 -11.05
C MET A 251 -6.75 -27.81 -10.64
N ASN A 252 -6.83 -28.35 -9.42
CA ASN A 252 -8.03 -29.05 -8.96
C ASN A 252 -9.19 -28.07 -8.77
N SER A 253 -8.89 -26.94 -8.12
CA SER A 253 -9.80 -25.81 -7.91
C SER A 253 -9.00 -24.58 -7.50
N TRP A 254 -9.61 -23.40 -7.66
CA TRP A 254 -9.13 -22.15 -7.06
C TRP A 254 -10.32 -21.26 -6.75
N SER A 255 -10.13 -20.25 -5.90
CA SER A 255 -11.15 -19.25 -5.59
C SER A 255 -10.55 -17.88 -5.34
N LEU A 256 -11.37 -16.85 -5.56
CA LEU A 256 -11.08 -15.47 -5.15
C LEU A 256 -12.07 -15.04 -4.09
N ASP A 257 -11.58 -14.63 -2.93
CA ASP A 257 -12.35 -13.84 -1.97
C ASP A 257 -12.22 -12.37 -2.35
N ILE A 258 -13.28 -11.85 -2.95
CA ILE A 258 -13.35 -10.48 -3.47
C ILE A 258 -13.98 -9.58 -2.41
N THR A 259 -13.17 -8.71 -1.80
CA THR A 259 -13.60 -7.73 -0.81
C THR A 259 -13.86 -6.39 -1.49
N THR A 260 -15.10 -5.88 -1.41
CA THR A 260 -15.47 -4.57 -2.01
C THR A 260 -15.90 -3.56 -0.95
N ALA A 261 -15.58 -2.29 -1.18
CA ALA A 261 -15.99 -1.18 -0.32
C ALA A 261 -17.00 -0.25 -1.02
N SER A 262 -17.51 0.72 -0.27
CA SER A 262 -18.09 1.92 -0.88
C SER A 262 -16.98 2.77 -1.49
N ALA A 263 -17.06 3.08 -2.79
CA ALA A 263 -16.08 3.94 -3.46
C ALA A 263 -15.97 5.32 -2.77
N PRO A 264 -14.76 5.87 -2.60
CA PRO A 264 -14.54 7.19 -2.04
C PRO A 264 -15.17 8.28 -2.93
N VAL A 265 -15.49 9.42 -2.32
CA VAL A 265 -16.12 10.54 -3.04
C VAL A 265 -15.04 11.43 -3.62
N GLU A 266 -14.48 10.97 -4.73
CA GLU A 266 -13.40 11.63 -5.44
C GLU A 266 -13.87 12.82 -6.28
N THR A 267 -12.97 13.78 -6.50
CA THR A 267 -13.19 14.91 -7.41
C THR A 267 -11.95 15.16 -8.26
N THR A 268 -12.06 14.95 -9.57
CA THR A 268 -11.01 15.32 -10.54
C THR A 268 -11.09 16.79 -10.93
N ASN A 269 -9.97 17.50 -10.82
CA ASN A 269 -9.80 18.89 -11.25
C ASN A 269 -8.70 18.99 -12.31
N SER A 270 -8.96 19.75 -13.37
CA SER A 270 -8.04 19.95 -14.49
C SER A 270 -7.41 21.35 -14.45
N PHE A 271 -6.09 21.39 -14.52
CA PHE A 271 -5.30 22.62 -14.58
C PHE A 271 -4.49 22.64 -15.88
N THR A 272 -4.46 23.76 -16.59
CA THR A 272 -3.81 23.84 -17.91
C THR A 272 -2.96 25.09 -18.02
N GLN A 273 -1.75 24.92 -18.56
CA GLN A 273 -0.84 25.99 -18.94
C GLN A 273 -0.53 25.90 -20.43
N SER A 274 -0.14 27.03 -21.03
CA SER A 274 0.21 27.13 -22.45
C SER A 274 1.41 28.05 -22.64
N PRO A 275 2.64 27.59 -22.31
CA PRO A 275 3.83 28.45 -22.31
C PRO A 275 4.16 28.99 -23.71
N GLY A 276 3.96 28.17 -24.75
CA GLY A 276 4.33 28.51 -26.12
C GLY A 276 5.84 28.73 -26.31
N THR A 277 6.66 28.21 -25.40
CA THR A 277 8.09 28.48 -25.34
C THR A 277 8.81 27.65 -26.42
N ALA A 278 9.56 28.31 -27.30
CA ALA A 278 10.35 27.62 -28.30
C ALA A 278 11.49 26.83 -27.64
N ILE A 279 11.68 25.58 -28.09
CA ILE A 279 12.85 24.75 -27.79
C ILE A 279 13.89 25.07 -28.89
N PRO A 280 14.96 25.84 -28.60
CA PRO A 280 15.87 26.37 -29.63
C PRO A 280 16.88 25.33 -30.12
N THR A 281 17.32 25.42 -31.38
CA THR A 281 18.31 24.48 -31.96
C THR A 281 19.77 24.76 -31.53
N THR A 282 20.03 25.21 -30.30
CA THR A 282 21.34 25.79 -29.92
C THR A 282 21.83 25.43 -28.52
N ALA A 283 22.98 24.75 -28.46
CA ALA A 283 23.83 24.55 -27.27
C ALA A 283 23.12 23.89 -26.06
N PRO A 284 22.95 22.55 -26.09
CA PRO A 284 22.35 21.80 -24.99
C PRO A 284 23.22 21.72 -23.72
N PRO A 285 22.64 21.29 -22.58
CA PRO A 285 21.22 20.98 -22.39
C PRO A 285 20.37 22.26 -22.25
N ILE A 286 19.21 22.25 -22.90
CA ILE A 286 18.24 23.35 -22.87
C ILE A 286 17.12 22.95 -21.92
N ILE A 287 17.16 23.52 -20.71
CA ILE A 287 16.18 23.22 -19.67
C ILE A 287 15.10 24.30 -19.66
N LEU A 288 13.88 23.92 -20.03
CA LEU A 288 12.67 24.72 -19.90
C LEU A 288 11.85 24.23 -18.70
N THR A 289 11.25 25.16 -17.96
CA THR A 289 10.33 24.85 -16.85
C THR A 289 9.08 25.71 -16.97
N ASP A 290 7.93 25.14 -16.60
CA ASP A 290 6.68 25.87 -16.39
C ASP A 290 5.94 25.32 -15.17
N THR A 291 5.20 26.17 -14.46
CA THR A 291 4.61 25.85 -13.16
C THR A 291 3.11 26.10 -13.15
N ILE A 292 2.34 25.10 -12.73
CA ILE A 292 0.92 25.24 -12.35
C ILE A 292 0.85 25.43 -10.83
N ALA A 293 0.21 26.51 -10.39
CA ALA A 293 -0.17 26.69 -8.99
C ALA A 293 -1.57 26.10 -8.75
N VAL A 294 -1.62 24.93 -8.11
CA VAL A 294 -2.84 24.23 -7.71
C VAL A 294 -3.31 24.75 -6.35
N SER A 295 -4.60 25.02 -6.21
CA SER A 295 -5.19 25.39 -4.91
C SER A 295 -6.70 25.13 -4.89
N GLY A 296 -7.24 24.82 -3.70
CA GLY A 296 -8.67 24.67 -3.47
C GLY A 296 -9.26 23.30 -3.86
N ILE A 297 -8.41 22.27 -3.94
CA ILE A 297 -8.82 20.86 -4.12
C ILE A 297 -8.54 20.06 -2.85
N GLY A 298 -8.96 18.79 -2.80
CA GLY A 298 -8.71 17.93 -1.64
C GLY A 298 -7.20 17.77 -1.36
N THR A 299 -6.84 17.53 -0.10
CA THR A 299 -5.44 17.44 0.35
C THR A 299 -4.87 16.02 0.26
N TYR A 300 -5.51 15.16 -0.52
CA TYR A 300 -5.13 13.75 -0.68
C TYR A 300 -5.31 13.36 -2.16
N LEU A 301 -4.20 13.21 -2.87
CA LEU A 301 -4.17 12.86 -4.28
C LEU A 301 -4.34 11.35 -4.46
N THR A 302 -5.39 10.92 -5.18
CA THR A 302 -5.67 9.49 -5.47
C THR A 302 -5.38 9.11 -6.92
N LYS A 303 -5.37 10.08 -7.84
CA LYS A 303 -4.86 9.89 -9.20
C LYS A 303 -4.33 11.17 -9.83
N ALA A 304 -3.21 11.09 -10.53
CA ALA A 304 -2.71 12.12 -11.44
C ALA A 304 -2.76 11.65 -12.90
N THR A 305 -2.94 12.58 -13.84
CA THR A 305 -2.62 12.36 -15.27
C THR A 305 -2.07 13.65 -15.89
N VAL A 306 -1.18 13.54 -16.89
CA VAL A 306 -0.60 14.71 -17.58
C VAL A 306 -0.76 14.59 -19.09
N ALA A 307 -1.51 15.50 -19.71
CA ALA A 307 -1.47 15.66 -21.16
C ALA A 307 -0.44 16.73 -21.54
N ILE A 308 0.57 16.37 -22.35
CA ILE A 308 1.55 17.32 -22.88
C ILE A 308 1.34 17.62 -24.36
N THR A 309 1.82 18.77 -24.82
CA THR A 309 1.85 19.14 -26.24
C THR A 309 3.22 19.73 -26.54
N VAL A 310 4.14 18.86 -26.97
CA VAL A 310 5.53 19.20 -27.30
C VAL A 310 5.86 18.73 -28.72
N PRO A 311 5.53 19.52 -29.76
CA PRO A 311 6.12 19.35 -31.09
C PRO A 311 7.65 19.42 -31.00
N HIS A 312 8.35 18.41 -31.51
CA HIS A 312 9.81 18.35 -31.58
C HIS A 312 10.28 17.61 -32.84
N THR A 313 11.36 18.04 -33.46
CA THR A 313 11.88 17.44 -34.70
C THR A 313 12.78 16.23 -34.50
N ASN A 314 13.07 15.85 -33.25
CA ASN A 314 13.64 14.54 -32.89
C ASN A 314 13.35 14.27 -31.41
N PRO A 315 12.27 13.57 -31.05
CA PRO A 315 11.82 13.48 -29.66
C PRO A 315 12.78 12.72 -28.73
N THR A 316 13.75 11.95 -29.25
CA THR A 316 14.80 11.32 -28.43
C THR A 316 15.69 12.31 -27.71
N ASP A 317 15.69 13.58 -28.13
CA ASP A 317 16.51 14.60 -27.47
C ASP A 317 15.84 15.11 -26.18
N LEU A 318 14.63 14.62 -25.84
CA LEU A 318 13.79 15.18 -24.77
C LEU A 318 13.78 14.33 -23.50
N ASP A 319 14.15 14.95 -22.37
CA ASP A 319 13.79 14.48 -21.03
C ASP A 319 12.62 15.31 -20.50
N ILE A 320 11.53 14.67 -20.10
CA ILE A 320 10.35 15.34 -19.56
C ILE A 320 10.06 14.80 -18.16
N THR A 321 10.08 15.67 -17.15
CA THR A 321 9.79 15.31 -15.76
C THR A 321 8.71 16.21 -15.17
N LEU A 322 7.91 15.65 -14.26
CA LEU A 322 6.94 16.37 -13.43
C LEU A 322 7.43 16.39 -11.99
N THR A 323 7.39 17.56 -11.34
CA THR A 323 7.69 17.74 -9.92
C THR A 323 6.44 18.15 -9.15
N SER A 324 6.12 17.46 -8.06
CA SER A 324 5.00 17.78 -7.17
C SER A 324 5.33 18.91 -6.17
N PRO A 325 4.33 19.48 -5.46
CA PRO A 325 4.55 20.44 -4.39
C PRO A 325 5.41 19.92 -3.23
N ALA A 326 5.41 18.61 -2.99
CA ALA A 326 6.26 17.95 -1.99
C ALA A 326 7.73 17.83 -2.43
N GLY A 327 8.01 18.02 -3.73
CA GLY A 327 9.35 17.92 -4.32
C GLY A 327 9.64 16.57 -4.98
N THR A 328 8.70 15.61 -4.94
CA THR A 328 8.80 14.34 -5.67
C THR A 328 8.90 14.61 -7.17
N VAL A 329 9.82 13.93 -7.85
CA VAL A 329 10.04 14.05 -9.30
C VAL A 329 9.73 12.71 -9.96
N VAL A 330 8.94 12.75 -11.03
CA VAL A 330 8.65 11.58 -11.88
C VAL A 330 9.00 11.88 -13.33
N THR A 331 9.74 10.98 -13.97
CA THR A 331 10.03 11.03 -15.40
C THR A 331 8.80 10.60 -16.20
N LEU A 332 8.27 11.49 -17.03
CA LEU A 332 7.24 11.14 -18.01
C LEU A 332 7.88 10.31 -19.12
N THR A 333 8.99 10.81 -19.67
CA THR A 333 9.79 10.10 -20.68
C THR A 333 11.20 10.69 -20.81
N THR A 334 12.17 9.88 -21.25
CA THR A 334 13.54 10.25 -21.64
C THR A 334 13.97 9.43 -22.86
N ASP A 335 14.85 9.97 -23.72
CA ASP A 335 15.44 9.30 -24.90
C ASP A 335 14.45 8.66 -25.93
N ASN A 336 13.15 8.99 -25.84
CA ASN A 336 12.09 8.22 -26.49
C ASN A 336 11.48 8.90 -27.74
N GLY A 337 10.86 8.12 -28.63
CA GLY A 337 10.27 8.59 -29.89
C GLY A 337 11.03 8.22 -31.17
N GLY A 338 12.32 7.91 -31.05
CA GLY A 338 13.20 7.70 -32.19
C GLY A 338 13.26 8.91 -33.14
N ALA A 339 13.72 8.69 -34.37
CA ALA A 339 13.79 9.72 -35.42
C ALA A 339 12.42 10.08 -36.05
N SER A 340 11.34 10.10 -35.26
CA SER A 340 9.97 10.40 -35.69
C SER A 340 9.55 11.78 -35.15
N ASP A 341 9.31 12.75 -36.02
CA ASP A 341 8.92 14.09 -35.58
C ASP A 341 7.57 14.08 -34.83
N ASN A 342 7.44 14.96 -33.83
CA ASN A 342 6.19 15.41 -33.22
C ASN A 342 5.34 14.34 -32.50
N VAL A 343 5.93 13.22 -32.07
CA VAL A 343 5.17 12.13 -31.41
C VAL A 343 4.50 12.58 -30.09
N PHE A 344 5.10 13.52 -29.36
CA PHE A 344 4.57 14.07 -28.09
C PHE A 344 3.66 15.30 -28.25
N ASN A 345 3.15 15.56 -29.46
CA ASN A 345 2.28 16.69 -29.78
C ASN A 345 0.81 16.48 -29.37
N GLY A 346 0.56 16.11 -28.11
CA GLY A 346 -0.80 15.86 -27.57
C GLY A 346 -0.94 14.52 -26.86
N THR A 347 0.11 14.08 -26.16
CA THR A 347 0.16 12.76 -25.48
C THR A 347 -0.37 12.86 -24.07
N LEU A 348 -1.30 11.98 -23.72
CA LEU A 348 -1.75 11.76 -22.36
C LEU A 348 -0.86 10.71 -21.67
N PHE A 349 -0.15 11.11 -20.64
CA PHE A 349 0.49 10.23 -19.67
C PHE A 349 -0.53 9.88 -18.57
N ASP A 350 -0.87 8.60 -18.49
CA ASP A 350 -1.81 8.01 -17.53
C ASP A 350 -1.20 6.69 -17.04
N ALA A 351 -1.25 6.41 -15.74
CA ALA A 351 -0.68 5.18 -15.16
C ALA A 351 -1.39 3.94 -15.71
N ASP A 352 -2.73 4.00 -15.81
CA ASP A 352 -3.60 2.92 -16.30
C ASP A 352 -3.46 2.66 -17.83
N ALA A 353 -2.52 3.31 -18.52
CA ALA A 353 -2.33 3.16 -19.95
C ALA A 353 -1.59 1.86 -20.29
N ALA A 354 -2.27 0.95 -20.99
CA ALA A 354 -1.79 -0.39 -21.35
C ALA A 354 -0.57 -0.46 -22.32
N THR A 355 0.18 0.63 -22.51
CA THR A 355 1.41 0.64 -23.34
C THR A 355 2.39 1.65 -22.76
N PRO A 356 3.52 1.20 -22.19
CA PRO A 356 4.62 2.07 -21.76
C PRO A 356 5.15 2.92 -22.91
N VAL A 357 5.57 4.16 -22.62
CA VAL A 357 6.16 5.06 -23.62
C VAL A 357 7.42 4.49 -24.27
N THR A 358 8.18 3.63 -23.58
CA THR A 358 9.31 2.86 -24.14
C THR A 358 8.91 1.89 -25.26
N ASP A 359 7.68 1.39 -25.22
CA ASP A 359 7.19 0.29 -26.05
C ASP A 359 6.32 0.77 -27.21
N VAL A 360 6.04 2.08 -27.27
CA VAL A 360 5.25 2.69 -28.33
C VAL A 360 5.95 2.52 -29.68
N VAL A 361 5.22 1.98 -30.66
CA VAL A 361 5.68 1.94 -32.06
C VAL A 361 5.52 3.32 -32.69
N TYR A 362 6.56 4.13 -32.55
CA TYR A 362 6.60 5.50 -33.06
C TYR A 362 6.52 5.60 -34.60
N ALA A 363 5.80 6.61 -35.09
CA ALA A 363 5.72 6.93 -36.50
C ALA A 363 5.79 8.45 -36.73
N ASN A 364 6.54 8.85 -37.75
CA ASN A 364 6.82 10.26 -38.03
C ASN A 364 5.53 11.08 -38.25
N ASN A 365 5.37 12.18 -37.49
CA ASN A 365 4.20 13.05 -37.45
C ASN A 365 2.88 12.32 -37.07
N VAL A 366 2.98 11.25 -36.28
CA VAL A 366 1.84 10.58 -35.64
C VAL A 366 1.98 10.73 -34.13
N ASN A 367 0.99 11.37 -33.51
CA ASN A 367 0.97 11.57 -32.07
C ASN A 367 0.80 10.23 -31.33
N VAL A 368 1.55 10.03 -30.25
CA VAL A 368 1.16 9.08 -29.20
C VAL A 368 -0.07 9.67 -28.52
N VAL A 369 -1.19 8.94 -28.53
CA VAL A 369 -2.46 9.44 -27.96
C VAL A 369 -2.46 9.28 -26.44
N THR A 370 -2.08 8.11 -25.96
CA THR A 370 -1.98 7.77 -24.55
C THR A 370 -0.87 6.74 -24.37
N ALA A 371 -0.06 6.88 -23.32
CA ALA A 371 0.97 5.92 -22.91
C ALA A 371 1.19 6.03 -21.40
N SER A 372 1.71 4.97 -20.78
CA SER A 372 2.22 5.05 -19.41
C SER A 372 3.64 5.62 -19.41
N MET A 373 3.96 6.29 -18.31
CA MET A 373 5.20 7.03 -18.08
C MET A 373 6.36 6.10 -17.67
N GLU A 374 7.60 6.61 -17.71
CA GLU A 374 8.80 5.81 -17.37
C GLU A 374 9.06 5.68 -15.85
N GLY A 375 8.72 6.69 -15.05
CA GLY A 375 8.67 6.58 -13.59
C GLY A 375 7.23 6.57 -13.10
N SER A 376 6.93 5.97 -11.94
CA SER A 376 5.53 5.82 -11.52
C SER A 376 4.86 7.12 -11.04
N PHE A 377 3.60 7.33 -11.43
CA PHE A 377 2.73 8.35 -10.83
C PHE A 377 2.20 7.96 -9.45
N ASP A 378 2.35 6.70 -9.04
CA ASP A 378 2.02 6.21 -7.69
C ASP A 378 2.81 7.02 -6.64
N ASN A 379 4.04 7.41 -6.96
CA ASN A 379 4.92 8.27 -6.15
C ASN A 379 4.29 9.61 -5.75
N PHE A 380 3.24 10.07 -6.44
CA PHE A 380 2.50 11.30 -6.11
C PHE A 380 1.30 11.07 -5.20
N LEU A 381 0.82 9.83 -5.07
CA LEU A 381 -0.44 9.56 -4.40
C LEU A 381 -0.30 9.73 -2.88
N GLY A 382 -1.41 9.99 -2.21
CA GLY A 382 -1.47 10.37 -0.81
C GLY A 382 -0.91 11.76 -0.45
N GLN A 383 -0.15 12.41 -1.34
CA GLN A 383 0.37 13.77 -1.13
C GLN A 383 -0.75 14.82 -1.13
N ASP A 384 -0.51 15.97 -0.47
CA ASP A 384 -1.33 17.18 -0.69
C ASP A 384 -0.96 17.80 -2.05
N PRO A 385 -1.86 17.78 -3.05
CA PRO A 385 -1.58 18.32 -4.36
C PRO A 385 -1.67 19.85 -4.42
N ASN A 386 -2.08 20.54 -3.34
CA ASN A 386 -2.17 21.99 -3.30
C ASN A 386 -0.78 22.63 -3.21
N GLY A 387 -0.35 23.29 -4.29
CA GLY A 387 0.93 23.98 -4.36
C GLY A 387 1.46 24.09 -5.79
N ASN A 388 2.77 24.21 -5.93
CA ASN A 388 3.42 24.38 -7.23
C ASN A 388 3.80 23.04 -7.84
N TRP A 389 3.10 22.64 -8.89
CA TRP A 389 3.51 21.56 -9.78
C TRP A 389 4.37 22.13 -10.90
N THR A 390 5.54 21.55 -11.17
CA THR A 390 6.46 22.06 -12.20
C THR A 390 6.74 20.97 -13.23
N LEU A 391 6.47 21.26 -14.51
CA LEU A 391 6.92 20.41 -15.61
C LEU A 391 8.25 20.94 -16.13
N THR A 392 9.24 20.05 -16.24
CA THR A 392 10.55 20.32 -16.83
C THR A 392 10.62 19.62 -18.19
N VAL A 393 11.11 20.33 -19.20
CA VAL A 393 11.46 19.79 -20.52
C VAL A 393 12.92 20.12 -20.78
N SER A 394 13.78 19.11 -20.79
CA SER A 394 15.16 19.16 -21.26
C SER A 394 15.18 18.88 -22.76
N ASP A 395 16.07 19.56 -23.50
CA ASP A 395 16.55 19.15 -24.83
C ASP A 395 18.08 19.02 -24.73
N ASP A 396 18.59 17.78 -24.71
CA ASP A 396 19.96 17.46 -24.28
C ASP A 396 20.94 17.22 -25.46
N LEU A 397 20.41 17.09 -26.68
CA LEU A 397 21.16 16.91 -27.92
C LEU A 397 21.12 18.19 -28.79
N ASN A 398 21.58 18.10 -30.05
CA ASN A 398 21.81 19.29 -30.88
C ASN A 398 21.20 19.19 -32.27
N LEU A 399 21.01 20.37 -32.90
CA LEU A 399 20.48 20.62 -34.25
C LEU A 399 18.96 20.54 -34.40
N ASN A 400 18.29 19.82 -33.51
CA ASN A 400 16.84 19.68 -33.47
C ASN A 400 16.21 20.75 -32.57
N GLY A 401 14.88 20.86 -32.60
CA GLY A 401 14.16 21.86 -31.84
C GLY A 401 12.65 21.73 -32.00
N GLY A 402 11.90 22.59 -31.30
CA GLY A 402 10.46 22.44 -31.18
C GLY A 402 9.78 23.52 -30.36
N THR A 403 8.72 23.18 -29.64
CA THR A 403 7.98 24.11 -28.78
C THR A 403 7.33 23.38 -27.62
N PHE A 404 7.58 23.84 -26.39
CA PHE A 404 6.76 23.47 -25.23
C PHE A 404 5.46 24.28 -25.29
N ALA A 405 4.45 23.74 -25.99
CA ALA A 405 3.26 24.49 -26.38
C ALA A 405 2.23 24.59 -25.25
N SER A 406 1.88 23.45 -24.65
CA SER A 406 0.93 23.38 -23.53
C SER A 406 1.09 22.09 -22.73
N TRP A 407 0.59 22.11 -21.49
CA TRP A 407 0.38 20.92 -20.68
C TRP A 407 -0.86 21.08 -19.80
N THR A 408 -1.53 19.95 -19.53
CA THR A 408 -2.69 19.85 -18.64
C THR A 408 -2.41 18.79 -17.59
N LEU A 409 -2.52 19.17 -16.33
CA LEU A 409 -2.43 18.29 -15.17
C LEU A 409 -3.85 18.05 -14.65
N ASN A 410 -4.30 16.81 -14.61
CA ASN A 410 -5.54 16.42 -13.94
C ASN A 410 -5.20 15.76 -12.62
N LEU A 411 -5.87 16.17 -11.55
CA LEU A 411 -5.64 15.70 -10.18
C LEU A 411 -6.99 15.27 -9.60
N THR A 412 -7.11 13.99 -9.27
CA THR A 412 -8.25 13.40 -8.58
C THR A 412 -7.94 13.35 -7.09
N THR A 413 -8.83 13.92 -6.28
CA THR A 413 -8.64 13.97 -4.83
C THR A 413 -9.85 13.42 -4.09
N ASP A 414 -9.60 12.63 -3.04
CA ASP A 414 -10.63 12.27 -2.06
C ASP A 414 -10.79 13.40 -1.03
N SER A 415 -12.01 13.55 -0.53
CA SER A 415 -12.39 14.49 0.55
C SER A 415 -12.62 13.81 1.90
N ALA A 416 -12.60 12.47 1.94
CA ALA A 416 -12.78 11.67 3.15
C ALA A 416 -11.46 11.12 3.74
N ALA A 417 -10.35 11.20 3.00
CA ALA A 417 -9.05 10.70 3.44
C ALA A 417 -8.55 11.41 4.72
N PRO A 418 -7.92 10.67 5.65
CA PRO A 418 -7.42 11.25 6.89
C PRO A 418 -6.23 12.18 6.63
N ALA A 419 -6.17 13.29 7.37
CA ALA A 419 -5.06 14.24 7.25
C ALA A 419 -3.76 13.62 7.80
N THR A 420 -2.88 13.23 6.89
CA THR A 420 -1.52 12.76 7.19
C THR A 420 -0.63 13.94 7.60
N ALA A 421 0.25 13.72 8.56
CA ALA A 421 1.49 14.48 8.65
C ALA A 421 2.45 13.89 7.62
N GLY A 422 3.02 14.75 6.76
CA GLY A 422 4.02 14.33 5.77
C GLY A 422 5.26 13.70 6.43
N PRO A 423 6.07 12.97 5.64
CA PRO A 423 7.13 12.13 6.16
C PRO A 423 8.12 12.90 7.03
N THR A 424 8.42 12.35 8.19
CA THR A 424 9.47 12.84 9.09
C THR A 424 10.64 11.88 9.04
N ASN A 425 11.80 12.37 8.59
CA ASN A 425 13.01 11.57 8.45
C ASN A 425 13.68 11.28 9.80
N PHE A 426 14.00 10.02 10.06
CA PHE A 426 14.75 9.55 11.22
C PHE A 426 15.99 8.76 10.77
N ALA A 427 17.19 9.33 10.94
CA ALA A 427 18.45 8.66 10.62
C ALA A 427 18.89 7.67 11.70
N GLY A 428 19.23 6.45 11.30
CA GLY A 428 19.64 5.35 12.18
C GLY A 428 21.14 5.27 12.48
N THR A 429 21.50 4.29 13.29
CA THR A 429 22.91 3.99 13.64
C THR A 429 23.63 3.25 12.52
N THR A 430 24.90 3.56 12.31
CA THR A 430 25.72 3.07 11.17
C THR A 430 26.92 2.26 11.66
N GLY A 431 27.47 1.38 10.82
CA GLY A 431 28.65 0.59 11.20
C GLY A 431 29.06 -0.46 10.18
N PRO A 432 30.13 -1.24 10.46
CA PRO A 432 30.52 -2.38 9.65
C PRO A 432 29.43 -3.45 9.68
N ILE A 433 29.28 -4.19 8.58
CA ILE A 433 28.49 -5.43 8.50
C ILE A 433 29.47 -6.58 8.77
N ALA A 434 29.03 -7.63 9.47
CA ALA A 434 29.90 -8.71 9.94
C ALA A 434 29.84 -9.97 9.05
N ASP A 435 30.84 -10.12 8.17
CA ASP A 435 31.18 -11.32 7.38
C ASP A 435 31.05 -12.63 8.18
N ASN A 436 30.45 -13.65 7.54
CA ASN A 436 30.19 -14.94 8.16
C ASN A 436 31.50 -15.59 8.63
N PRO A 437 31.68 -15.86 9.94
CA PRO A 437 32.96 -16.31 10.46
C PRO A 437 33.28 -17.73 9.95
N GLY A 438 34.13 -17.80 8.91
CA GLY A 438 34.43 -18.97 8.07
C GLY A 438 34.95 -20.25 8.75
N THR A 439 34.18 -20.79 9.68
CA THR A 439 34.35 -22.08 10.36
C THR A 439 33.05 -22.86 10.26
N LEU A 440 33.07 -23.99 9.55
CA LEU A 440 31.87 -24.81 9.35
C LEU A 440 31.45 -25.58 10.62
N PRO A 441 30.14 -25.72 10.91
CA PRO A 441 29.01 -25.13 10.18
C PRO A 441 28.96 -23.61 10.38
N ALA A 442 28.87 -22.89 9.27
CA ALA A 442 28.79 -21.44 9.28
C ALA A 442 27.48 -21.05 9.98
N THR A 443 27.55 -20.08 10.89
CA THR A 443 26.37 -19.55 11.59
C THR A 443 26.35 -18.07 11.24
N PRO A 444 25.43 -17.63 10.35
CA PRO A 444 25.36 -16.24 9.94
C PRO A 444 25.25 -15.31 11.16
N VAL A 445 25.92 -14.16 11.11
CA VAL A 445 26.03 -13.25 12.26
C VAL A 445 25.19 -12.01 12.00
N PRO A 446 23.95 -11.93 12.53
CA PRO A 446 23.11 -10.75 12.35
C PRO A 446 23.77 -9.52 12.97
N THR A 447 24.00 -8.51 12.14
CA THR A 447 24.44 -7.19 12.55
C THR A 447 23.21 -6.31 12.74
N VAL A 448 23.09 -5.69 13.91
CA VAL A 448 21.87 -5.00 14.35
C VAL A 448 22.11 -3.50 14.43
N TYR A 449 21.32 -2.74 13.67
CA TYR A 449 21.28 -1.29 13.69
C TYR A 449 19.92 -0.80 14.18
N THR A 450 19.89 0.31 14.91
CA THR A 450 18.65 0.88 15.46
C THR A 450 18.46 2.35 15.10
N VAL A 451 17.19 2.77 15.04
CA VAL A 451 16.76 4.17 15.01
C VAL A 451 15.67 4.40 16.05
N LEU A 452 15.69 5.57 16.71
CA LEU A 452 14.65 5.98 17.65
C LEU A 452 13.71 6.97 16.95
N VAL A 453 12.54 6.48 16.55
CA VAL A 453 11.44 7.31 16.06
C VAL A 453 10.71 7.90 17.26
N SER A 454 10.48 9.22 17.26
CA SER A 454 9.76 9.88 18.35
C SER A 454 9.19 11.24 17.95
N GLY A 455 8.01 11.58 18.50
CA GLY A 455 7.37 12.87 18.31
C GLY A 455 6.45 12.96 17.09
N VAL A 456 6.16 11.82 16.45
CA VAL A 456 5.18 11.67 15.36
C VAL A 456 3.84 11.14 15.91
N GLY A 457 2.81 11.06 15.07
CA GLY A 457 1.51 10.49 15.47
C GLY A 457 1.63 9.02 15.89
N ALA A 458 0.71 8.58 16.75
CA ALA A 458 0.70 7.21 17.30
C ALA A 458 -0.03 6.19 16.40
N SER A 459 -0.02 6.43 15.08
CA SER A 459 -0.59 5.53 14.08
C SER A 459 0.14 5.79 12.77
N LEU A 460 0.92 4.78 12.37
CA LEU A 460 1.74 4.80 11.17
C LEU A 460 0.83 4.79 9.95
N TRP A 461 1.00 5.79 9.10
CA TRP A 461 0.37 5.80 7.80
C TRP A 461 1.26 5.14 6.76
N ASP A 462 2.56 5.47 6.76
CA ASP A 462 3.50 5.07 5.71
C ASP A 462 4.92 5.07 6.27
N VAL A 463 5.78 4.18 5.79
CA VAL A 463 7.20 4.18 6.11
C VAL A 463 8.05 3.77 4.90
N ASP A 464 8.94 4.66 4.47
CA ASP A 464 9.99 4.33 3.50
C ASP A 464 11.31 4.07 4.25
N LEU A 465 12.11 3.13 3.75
CA LEU A 465 13.46 2.84 4.27
C LEU A 465 14.51 3.29 3.25
N LEU A 466 15.41 4.20 3.62
CA LEU A 466 16.58 4.55 2.81
C LEU A 466 17.81 3.80 3.32
N THR A 467 18.55 3.09 2.47
CA THR A 467 19.83 2.44 2.83
C THR A 467 21.00 2.94 1.96
N THR A 468 22.15 3.19 2.58
CA THR A 468 23.43 3.45 1.91
C THR A 468 24.43 2.37 2.31
N ILE A 469 24.40 1.24 1.60
CA ILE A 469 25.25 0.07 1.87
C ILE A 469 26.38 -0.01 0.86
N VAL A 470 27.60 -0.19 1.36
CA VAL A 470 28.77 -0.55 0.57
C VAL A 470 29.09 -2.02 0.84
N HIS A 471 29.10 -2.87 -0.19
CA HIS A 471 29.39 -4.31 -0.13
C HIS A 471 30.06 -4.77 -1.42
N THR A 472 30.89 -5.81 -1.35
CA THR A 472 31.64 -6.35 -2.51
C THR A 472 30.96 -7.51 -3.23
N SER A 473 29.83 -7.99 -2.71
CA SER A 473 28.85 -8.84 -3.38
C SER A 473 27.50 -8.57 -2.72
N SER A 474 26.52 -8.04 -3.45
CA SER A 474 25.29 -7.53 -2.81
C SER A 474 24.29 -8.63 -2.45
N ALA A 475 24.36 -9.79 -3.11
CA ALA A 475 23.54 -10.97 -2.80
C ALA A 475 23.73 -11.48 -1.37
N ASP A 476 24.96 -11.44 -0.88
CA ASP A 476 25.37 -11.94 0.44
C ASP A 476 24.63 -11.27 1.62
N ILE A 477 23.78 -10.27 1.36
CA ILE A 477 23.18 -9.37 2.34
C ILE A 477 21.67 -9.64 2.48
N ASP A 478 21.28 -10.35 3.53
CA ASP A 478 19.88 -10.42 3.94
C ASP A 478 19.53 -9.24 4.86
N MET A 479 18.41 -8.58 4.61
CA MET A 479 17.93 -7.44 5.39
C MET A 479 16.50 -7.63 5.89
N THR A 480 16.28 -7.37 7.18
CA THR A 480 14.93 -7.29 7.76
C THR A 480 14.76 -6.01 8.58
N LEU A 481 13.59 -5.39 8.47
CA LEU A 481 13.20 -4.22 9.26
C LEU A 481 12.18 -4.63 10.33
N THR A 482 12.44 -4.32 11.59
CA THR A 482 11.56 -4.61 12.73
C THR A 482 11.01 -3.32 13.33
N SER A 483 9.69 -3.27 13.53
CA SER A 483 8.99 -2.14 14.16
C SER A 483 9.08 -2.17 15.70
N PRO A 484 8.67 -1.09 16.40
CA PRO A 484 8.57 -1.09 17.86
C PRO A 484 7.51 -2.04 18.43
N ALA A 485 6.51 -2.43 17.63
CA ALA A 485 5.50 -3.43 18.02
C ALA A 485 6.08 -4.85 17.97
N GLY A 486 7.00 -5.11 17.03
CA GLY A 486 7.68 -6.39 16.86
C GLY A 486 7.46 -7.04 15.50
N THR A 487 6.63 -6.45 14.63
CA THR A 487 6.47 -6.83 13.22
C THR A 487 7.83 -6.80 12.51
N VAL A 488 8.15 -7.82 11.72
CA VAL A 488 9.44 -7.97 11.00
C VAL A 488 9.19 -8.13 9.51
N VAL A 489 9.58 -7.16 8.68
CA VAL A 489 9.43 -7.23 7.21
C VAL A 489 10.77 -7.57 6.57
N THR A 490 10.81 -8.60 5.72
CA THR A 490 11.96 -8.86 4.83
C THR A 490 12.09 -7.73 3.83
N ILE A 491 13.26 -7.09 3.81
CA ILE A 491 13.57 -6.03 2.85
C ILE A 491 14.18 -6.64 1.60
N THR A 492 15.18 -7.50 1.77
CA THR A 492 15.72 -8.31 0.68
C THR A 492 16.50 -9.53 1.20
N THR A 493 16.57 -10.58 0.40
CA THR A 493 17.43 -11.77 0.52
C THR A 493 18.08 -12.07 -0.84
N ASP A 494 19.30 -12.60 -0.85
CA ASP A 494 20.05 -13.07 -2.06
C ASP A 494 20.16 -12.13 -3.30
N ASN A 495 19.61 -10.91 -3.26
CA ASN A 495 19.49 -10.01 -4.41
C ASN A 495 20.71 -9.12 -4.62
N GLY A 496 20.94 -8.75 -5.88
CA GLY A 496 22.15 -8.04 -6.29
C GLY A 496 23.16 -8.94 -7.00
N GLY A 497 23.10 -10.26 -6.77
CA GLY A 497 24.11 -11.20 -7.28
C GLY A 497 25.52 -10.84 -6.81
N THR A 498 26.52 -11.30 -7.56
CA THR A 498 27.95 -11.03 -7.30
C THR A 498 28.40 -9.61 -7.70
N PHE A 499 27.54 -8.61 -7.51
CA PHE A 499 27.80 -7.22 -7.94
C PHE A 499 27.96 -6.29 -6.74
N ASP A 500 29.02 -5.48 -6.75
CA ASP A 500 29.32 -4.55 -5.68
C ASP A 500 28.27 -3.41 -5.61
N ASN A 501 27.94 -2.99 -4.39
CA ASN A 501 27.31 -1.70 -4.09
C ASN A 501 25.93 -1.43 -4.73
N CYS A 502 25.13 -2.47 -4.99
CA CYS A 502 23.81 -2.33 -5.61
C CYS A 502 22.82 -1.53 -4.73
N PHE A 503 22.96 -1.65 -3.40
CA PHE A 503 22.11 -0.99 -2.40
C PHE A 503 22.72 0.30 -1.82
N ASN A 504 23.66 0.92 -2.55
CA ASN A 504 24.40 2.10 -2.09
C ASN A 504 23.65 3.42 -2.33
N GLY A 505 22.54 3.62 -1.62
CA GLY A 505 21.66 4.79 -1.75
C GLY A 505 20.26 4.45 -2.27
N THR A 506 19.78 3.24 -2.00
CA THR A 506 18.48 2.71 -2.42
C THR A 506 17.38 3.10 -1.44
N ALA A 507 16.31 3.68 -1.95
CA ALA A 507 15.04 3.82 -1.24
C ALA A 507 14.22 2.53 -1.42
N TRP A 508 13.83 1.93 -0.32
CA TRP A 508 12.92 0.80 -0.23
C TRP A 508 11.54 1.35 0.10
N ASP A 509 10.63 1.25 -0.86
CA ASP A 509 9.30 1.84 -0.85
C ASP A 509 8.36 0.79 -1.48
N ASP A 510 7.39 0.33 -0.70
CA ASP A 510 6.44 -0.71 -1.11
C ASP A 510 5.29 -0.17 -1.97
N ASN A 511 5.45 1.02 -2.54
CA ASN A 511 4.60 1.61 -3.56
C ASN A 511 5.33 1.70 -4.92
N VAL A 512 6.62 1.34 -4.97
CA VAL A 512 7.40 1.21 -6.21
C VAL A 512 7.09 -0.13 -6.88
N ASN A 513 6.82 -0.15 -8.19
CA ASN A 513 6.48 -1.39 -8.92
C ASN A 513 7.71 -2.19 -9.42
N VAL A 514 8.88 -1.97 -8.82
CA VAL A 514 10.16 -2.60 -9.19
C VAL A 514 10.61 -3.46 -8.02
N VAL A 515 10.17 -4.72 -7.97
CA VAL A 515 10.52 -5.67 -6.90
C VAL A 515 12.00 -6.00 -6.96
N CYS A 516 12.68 -6.04 -5.80
CA CYS A 516 14.11 -6.28 -5.72
C CYS A 516 14.56 -7.62 -6.34
N THR A 517 13.68 -8.63 -6.38
CA THR A 517 13.88 -9.92 -7.06
C THR A 517 13.99 -9.80 -8.58
N ASP A 518 13.27 -8.86 -9.19
CA ASP A 518 13.04 -8.79 -10.64
C ASP A 518 14.06 -7.86 -11.33
N VAL A 519 15.03 -7.35 -10.58
CA VAL A 519 15.96 -6.30 -11.00
C VAL A 519 17.22 -6.85 -11.63
N VAL A 520 17.56 -6.33 -12.81
CA VAL A 520 18.88 -6.55 -13.40
C VAL A 520 19.91 -5.63 -12.73
N TYR A 521 20.55 -6.17 -11.71
CA TYR A 521 21.67 -5.54 -11.03
C TYR A 521 22.93 -5.47 -11.91
N ALA A 522 23.77 -4.48 -11.64
CA ALA A 522 25.03 -4.28 -12.33
C ALA A 522 26.09 -3.72 -11.39
N ASN A 523 27.35 -4.10 -11.62
CA ASN A 523 28.43 -3.78 -10.69
C ASN A 523 28.62 -2.26 -10.50
N ASN A 524 28.59 -1.79 -9.24
CA ASN A 524 28.70 -0.40 -8.82
C ASN A 524 27.59 0.52 -9.41
N VAL A 525 26.41 -0.04 -9.69
CA VAL A 525 25.21 0.71 -10.09
C VAL A 525 24.17 0.64 -8.97
N THR A 526 23.99 1.74 -8.25
CA THR A 526 22.93 1.88 -7.24
C THR A 526 21.56 1.81 -7.90
N GLN A 527 20.66 0.99 -7.35
CA GLN A 527 19.23 1.08 -7.68
C GLN A 527 18.59 2.21 -6.86
N ALA A 528 17.97 3.18 -7.52
CA ALA A 528 17.49 4.40 -6.85
C ALA A 528 16.30 4.13 -5.91
N SER A 529 15.33 3.35 -6.39
CA SER A 529 14.15 2.90 -5.65
C SER A 529 13.84 1.45 -5.97
N LEU A 530 13.50 0.66 -4.96
CA LEU A 530 13.07 -0.74 -5.07
C LEU A 530 11.86 -0.98 -4.17
N SER A 531 10.99 -1.90 -4.56
CA SER A 531 10.11 -2.58 -3.61
C SER A 531 10.91 -3.63 -2.85
N PRO A 532 10.78 -3.70 -1.52
CA PRO A 532 11.23 -4.86 -0.77
C PRO A 532 10.46 -6.14 -1.14
N GLU A 533 11.00 -7.30 -0.74
CA GLU A 533 10.37 -8.62 -0.85
C GLU A 533 9.10 -8.73 0.00
N GLY A 534 9.21 -8.39 1.29
CA GLY A 534 8.06 -8.12 2.15
C GLY A 534 7.47 -6.74 1.89
N ARG A 535 6.36 -6.41 2.55
CA ARG A 535 5.63 -5.14 2.35
C ARG A 535 5.72 -4.24 3.58
N LEU A 536 5.93 -2.94 3.39
CA LEU A 536 6.09 -1.97 4.48
C LEU A 536 4.72 -1.54 5.03
N ASP A 537 3.64 -1.70 4.27
CA ASP A 537 2.26 -1.56 4.69
C ASP A 537 1.84 -2.57 5.76
N ALA A 538 2.61 -3.65 5.97
CA ALA A 538 2.47 -4.54 7.13
C ALA A 538 2.57 -3.78 8.47
N PHE A 539 3.32 -2.66 8.51
CA PHE A 539 3.42 -1.79 9.69
C PHE A 539 2.24 -0.79 9.84
N ARG A 540 1.33 -0.72 8.86
CA ARG A 540 0.31 0.33 8.77
C ARG A 540 -0.70 0.22 9.93
N GLY A 541 -0.81 1.31 10.68
CA GLY A 541 -1.68 1.43 11.86
C GLY A 541 -0.94 1.39 13.19
N GLU A 542 0.23 0.74 13.28
CA GLU A 542 1.04 0.62 14.50
C GLU A 542 1.45 1.99 15.08
N ASP A 543 1.81 2.07 16.37
CA ASP A 543 2.48 3.27 16.90
C ASP A 543 3.98 3.23 16.53
N PRO A 544 4.47 4.08 15.60
CA PRO A 544 5.86 4.04 15.19
C PRO A 544 6.81 4.67 16.21
N ASN A 545 6.31 5.27 17.30
CA ASN A 545 7.15 5.91 18.33
C ASN A 545 7.87 4.86 19.18
N GLY A 546 9.07 4.46 18.75
CA GLY A 546 9.91 3.56 19.51
C GLY A 546 11.23 3.26 18.82
N THR A 547 11.87 2.15 19.22
CA THR A 547 13.10 1.68 18.59
C THR A 547 12.75 0.78 17.42
N TRP A 548 12.99 1.26 16.22
CA TRP A 548 13.02 0.44 15.01
C TRP A 548 14.39 -0.21 14.86
N THR A 549 14.43 -1.40 14.28
CA THR A 549 15.65 -2.20 14.14
C THR A 549 15.83 -2.67 12.70
N LEU A 550 16.94 -2.30 12.07
CA LEU A 550 17.37 -2.87 10.80
C LEU A 550 18.41 -3.95 11.12
N THR A 551 18.08 -5.20 10.83
CA THR A 551 19.00 -6.33 10.93
C THR A 551 19.56 -6.62 9.54
N ILE A 552 20.88 -6.72 9.46
CA ILE A 552 21.62 -7.07 8.25
C ILE A 552 22.47 -8.31 8.55
N VAL A 553 22.27 -9.38 7.80
CA VAL A 553 23.10 -10.59 7.84
C VAL A 553 24.02 -10.55 6.63
N ASP A 554 25.29 -10.91 6.82
CA ASP A 554 26.21 -11.29 5.74
C ASP A 554 26.34 -12.81 5.83
N ASP A 555 25.75 -13.52 4.87
CA ASP A 555 25.53 -14.96 4.91
C ASP A 555 26.62 -15.77 4.18
N ALA A 556 27.30 -15.14 3.21
CA ALA A 556 28.34 -15.73 2.40
C ALA A 556 29.73 -15.59 3.06
N LEU A 557 30.83 -15.81 2.31
CA LEU A 557 32.19 -15.82 2.87
C LEU A 557 33.12 -14.82 2.17
N ALA A 558 33.85 -14.06 2.99
CA ALA A 558 35.03 -13.25 2.65
C ALA A 558 34.80 -11.91 1.94
N ASP A 559 33.59 -11.64 1.49
CA ASP A 559 33.12 -10.29 1.19
C ASP A 559 32.79 -9.55 2.50
N ASN A 560 32.83 -8.22 2.51
CA ASN A 560 32.73 -7.44 3.75
C ASN A 560 32.04 -6.09 3.49
N GLY A 561 31.05 -5.76 4.32
CA GLY A 561 30.22 -4.57 4.16
C GLY A 561 30.40 -3.42 5.15
N THR A 562 29.75 -2.31 4.84
CA THR A 562 29.48 -1.22 5.80
C THR A 562 28.16 -0.54 5.47
N LEU A 563 27.27 -0.45 6.45
CA LEU A 563 26.10 0.41 6.40
C LEU A 563 26.56 1.86 6.68
N GLY A 564 26.73 2.64 5.61
CA GLY A 564 27.25 4.00 5.67
C GLY A 564 26.22 5.04 6.15
N ALA A 565 24.95 4.81 5.83
CA ALA A 565 23.79 5.53 6.35
C ALA A 565 22.53 4.67 6.19
N TRP A 566 21.52 4.93 7.03
CA TRP A 566 20.14 4.57 6.73
C TRP A 566 19.18 5.53 7.45
N ALA A 567 17.95 5.61 6.97
CA ALA A 567 16.89 6.39 7.60
C ALA A 567 15.51 5.75 7.35
N LEU A 568 14.56 6.09 8.20
CA LEU A 568 13.13 5.87 7.96
C LEU A 568 12.45 7.21 7.69
N ASP A 569 11.68 7.32 6.63
CA ASP A 569 10.77 8.44 6.38
C ASP A 569 9.37 8.04 6.83
N VAL A 570 8.95 8.56 7.99
CA VAL A 570 7.76 8.11 8.72
C VAL A 570 6.62 9.11 8.56
N SER A 571 5.55 8.70 7.88
CA SER A 571 4.30 9.44 7.74
C SER A 571 3.27 8.91 8.75
N THR A 572 2.54 9.80 9.43
CA THR A 572 1.59 9.39 10.50
C THR A 572 0.28 10.12 10.41
N LEU A 573 -0.79 9.52 10.94
CA LEU A 573 -2.05 10.23 11.14
C LEU A 573 -1.93 11.18 12.33
N ALA A 574 -2.50 12.39 12.21
CA ALA A 574 -2.50 13.38 13.29
C ALA A 574 -3.16 12.87 14.60
N SER A 575 -4.02 11.87 14.48
CA SER A 575 -4.45 10.95 15.53
C SER A 575 -4.89 9.64 14.88
N ALA A 576 -4.69 8.51 15.55
CA ALA A 576 -5.36 7.25 15.21
C ALA A 576 -6.89 7.46 15.10
N PRO A 577 -7.61 6.64 14.30
CA PRO A 577 -9.05 6.50 14.45
C PRO A 577 -9.41 6.27 15.93
N ALA A 578 -10.51 6.85 16.41
CA ALA A 578 -10.88 6.71 17.82
C ALA A 578 -11.48 5.31 18.04
N GLU A 579 -10.66 4.33 18.39
CA GLU A 579 -11.12 2.95 18.50
C GLU A 579 -11.88 2.66 19.80
N VAL A 580 -12.89 1.79 19.68
CA VAL A 580 -13.61 1.22 20.82
C VAL A 580 -13.31 -0.28 20.86
N SER A 581 -12.48 -0.69 21.82
CA SER A 581 -12.25 -2.10 22.14
C SER A 581 -13.37 -2.64 23.03
N THR A 582 -13.97 -3.76 22.63
CA THR A 582 -15.02 -4.46 23.39
C THR A 582 -14.77 -5.97 23.38
N THR A 583 -14.63 -6.56 24.56
CA THR A 583 -14.48 -8.01 24.74
C THR A 583 -15.82 -8.70 25.01
N PHE A 584 -16.07 -9.78 24.29
CA PHE A 584 -17.20 -10.69 24.44
C PHE A 584 -16.69 -12.06 24.90
N SER A 585 -17.45 -12.79 25.72
CA SER A 585 -17.03 -14.09 26.27
C SER A 585 -18.07 -15.17 26.05
N ALA A 586 -17.62 -16.37 25.70
CA ALA A 586 -18.43 -17.58 25.70
C ALA A 586 -17.78 -18.67 26.57
N LEU A 587 -18.60 -19.38 27.34
CA LEU A 587 -18.18 -20.50 28.19
C LEU A 587 -18.89 -21.78 27.72
N PRO A 588 -18.52 -22.34 26.55
CA PRO A 588 -19.24 -23.46 25.94
C PRO A 588 -19.17 -24.76 26.77
N ALA A 589 -18.07 -24.99 27.49
CA ALA A 589 -17.80 -26.22 28.24
C ALA A 589 -18.03 -27.50 27.41
N ILE A 590 -17.64 -27.46 26.13
CA ILE A 590 -17.77 -28.59 25.20
C ILE A 590 -16.68 -29.61 25.51
N VAL A 591 -17.04 -30.89 25.56
CA VAL A 591 -16.09 -32.00 25.69
C VAL A 591 -15.54 -32.35 24.32
N ILE A 592 -14.21 -32.37 24.20
CA ILE A 592 -13.48 -32.86 23.03
C ILE A 592 -13.30 -34.39 23.20
N PRO A 593 -13.93 -35.25 22.39
CA PRO A 593 -14.05 -36.67 22.71
C PRO A 593 -12.88 -37.51 22.20
N ALA A 594 -12.20 -38.20 23.11
CA ALA A 594 -11.10 -39.16 22.85
C ALA A 594 -11.39 -40.36 21.92
N THR A 595 -12.53 -40.40 21.24
CA THR A 595 -12.93 -41.47 20.34
C THR A 595 -13.69 -40.94 19.12
N ALA A 596 -12.96 -40.89 18.00
CA ALA A 596 -13.37 -40.74 16.60
C ALA A 596 -13.22 -39.32 16.01
N PRO A 597 -12.22 -39.08 15.15
CA PRO A 597 -12.10 -37.88 14.34
C PRO A 597 -12.64 -38.05 12.90
N PRO A 598 -12.72 -36.96 12.11
CA PRO A 598 -12.68 -35.58 12.58
C PRO A 598 -14.01 -35.18 13.24
N ILE A 599 -13.95 -34.53 14.41
CA ILE A 599 -15.14 -33.94 15.05
C ILE A 599 -14.98 -32.43 15.14
N SER A 600 -15.78 -31.73 14.33
CA SER A 600 -15.97 -30.28 14.41
C SER A 600 -16.88 -29.88 15.58
N LEU A 601 -16.37 -28.99 16.44
CA LEU A 601 -16.98 -28.51 17.68
C LEU A 601 -17.13 -26.98 17.66
N PRO A 602 -18.21 -26.44 17.07
CA PRO A 602 -18.43 -25.00 16.97
C PRO A 602 -18.96 -24.38 18.27
N SER A 603 -18.55 -23.14 18.53
CA SER A 603 -19.04 -22.27 19.59
C SER A 603 -19.24 -20.86 19.04
N THR A 604 -20.36 -20.19 19.34
CA THR A 604 -20.74 -18.92 18.71
C THR A 604 -20.91 -17.81 19.74
N ILE A 605 -20.31 -16.64 19.48
CA ILE A 605 -20.59 -15.37 20.14
C ILE A 605 -21.43 -14.51 19.19
N ALA A 606 -22.54 -13.97 19.70
CA ALA A 606 -23.32 -12.96 18.99
C ALA A 606 -22.85 -11.56 19.41
N VAL A 607 -22.04 -10.92 18.57
CA VAL A 607 -21.56 -9.55 18.72
C VAL A 607 -22.64 -8.58 18.24
N ALA A 608 -22.88 -7.51 19.01
CA ALA A 608 -23.84 -6.47 18.63
C ALA A 608 -23.55 -5.15 19.37
N GLY A 609 -23.83 -4.03 18.71
CA GLY A 609 -23.69 -2.69 19.28
C GLY A 609 -22.30 -2.08 19.14
N LEU A 610 -21.49 -2.58 18.21
CA LEU A 610 -20.24 -1.97 17.78
C LEU A 610 -20.46 -1.14 16.50
N ASP A 611 -19.50 -0.28 16.15
CA ASP A 611 -19.47 0.36 14.82
C ASP A 611 -19.17 -0.69 13.72
N THR A 612 -19.55 -0.43 12.47
CA THR A 612 -19.59 -1.44 11.39
C THR A 612 -18.26 -1.63 10.65
N ASN A 613 -17.13 -1.34 11.29
CA ASN A 613 -15.80 -1.40 10.69
C ASN A 613 -14.80 -1.84 11.77
N THR A 614 -14.39 -3.11 11.70
CA THR A 614 -13.39 -3.74 12.55
C THR A 614 -11.99 -3.22 12.24
N THR A 615 -11.22 -2.86 13.26
CA THR A 615 -9.81 -2.45 13.14
C THR A 615 -8.85 -3.54 13.61
N GLU A 616 -9.29 -4.36 14.57
CA GLU A 616 -8.45 -5.35 15.24
C GLU A 616 -9.33 -6.46 15.86
N VAL A 617 -8.78 -7.66 15.97
CA VAL A 617 -9.40 -8.81 16.64
C VAL A 617 -8.36 -9.51 17.50
N GLU A 618 -8.71 -9.82 18.75
CA GLU A 618 -7.93 -10.66 19.65
C GLU A 618 -8.79 -11.86 20.08
N VAL A 619 -8.20 -13.05 20.22
CA VAL A 619 -8.92 -14.26 20.67
C VAL A 619 -8.22 -14.91 21.86
N TYR A 620 -8.89 -14.94 23.01
CA TYR A 620 -8.41 -15.67 24.18
C TYR A 620 -9.04 -17.06 24.26
N LEU A 621 -8.24 -18.12 24.48
CA LEU A 621 -8.71 -19.51 24.59
C LEU A 621 -8.40 -20.12 25.96
N GLU A 622 -9.36 -20.87 26.52
CA GLU A 622 -9.15 -21.86 27.58
C GLU A 622 -9.57 -23.24 27.04
N ILE A 623 -8.63 -23.94 26.41
CA ILE A 623 -8.80 -25.32 25.92
C ILE A 623 -7.81 -26.24 26.63
N THR A 624 -8.33 -27.26 27.31
CA THR A 624 -7.53 -28.40 27.78
C THR A 624 -7.60 -29.52 26.76
N HIS A 625 -6.46 -30.14 26.43
CA HIS A 625 -6.34 -31.30 25.55
C HIS A 625 -5.12 -32.15 25.94
N THR A 626 -5.19 -33.47 25.83
CA THR A 626 -4.06 -34.35 26.19
C THR A 626 -2.99 -34.48 25.10
N PHE A 627 -3.23 -33.93 23.90
CA PHE A 627 -2.23 -33.82 22.83
C PHE A 627 -2.58 -32.60 21.96
N SER A 628 -1.86 -31.48 22.12
CA SER A 628 -2.35 -30.19 21.60
C SER A 628 -2.31 -30.09 20.07
N SER A 629 -1.44 -30.84 19.40
CA SER A 629 -1.36 -30.87 17.93
C SER A 629 -2.49 -31.62 17.23
N ASP A 630 -3.36 -32.31 17.95
CA ASP A 630 -4.55 -32.92 17.33
C ASP A 630 -5.64 -31.87 17.01
N LEU A 631 -5.39 -30.58 17.32
CA LEU A 631 -6.39 -29.52 17.29
C LEU A 631 -6.20 -28.52 16.14
N ASP A 632 -7.19 -28.48 15.23
CA ASP A 632 -7.36 -27.35 14.32
C ASP A 632 -8.35 -26.35 14.92
N ILE A 633 -7.97 -25.08 14.99
CA ILE A 633 -8.81 -24.03 15.57
C ILE A 633 -8.97 -22.92 14.55
N THR A 634 -10.21 -22.62 14.19
CA THR A 634 -10.56 -21.56 13.24
C THR A 634 -11.56 -20.58 13.85
N LEU A 635 -11.44 -19.30 13.49
CA LEU A 635 -12.43 -18.27 13.76
C LEU A 635 -13.14 -17.86 12.46
N THR A 636 -14.47 -17.88 12.46
CA THR A 636 -15.31 -17.40 11.36
C THR A 636 -16.02 -16.11 11.76
N SER A 637 -15.89 -15.05 10.96
CA SER A 637 -16.59 -13.76 11.16
C SER A 637 -18.05 -13.79 10.67
N PRO A 638 -18.88 -12.79 11.01
CA PRO A 638 -20.23 -12.65 10.49
C PRO A 638 -20.33 -12.54 8.96
N ALA A 639 -19.27 -12.08 8.29
CA ALA A 639 -19.16 -12.02 6.84
C ALA A 639 -18.90 -13.41 6.21
N GLY A 640 -18.51 -14.41 7.01
CA GLY A 640 -18.15 -15.75 6.56
C GLY A 640 -16.65 -15.97 6.38
N THR A 641 -15.83 -14.92 6.54
CA THR A 641 -14.36 -14.98 6.47
C THR A 641 -13.82 -15.89 7.56
N VAL A 642 -12.92 -16.81 7.21
CA VAL A 642 -12.33 -17.79 8.12
C VAL A 642 -10.84 -17.52 8.28
N VAL A 643 -10.37 -17.44 9.52
CA VAL A 643 -8.95 -17.40 9.87
C VAL A 643 -8.59 -18.63 10.67
N VAL A 644 -7.51 -19.31 10.29
CA VAL A 644 -6.90 -20.40 11.08
C VAL A 644 -6.11 -19.77 12.21
N LEU A 645 -6.48 -20.09 13.46
CA LEU A 645 -5.66 -19.72 14.61
C LEU A 645 -4.45 -20.64 14.71
N THR A 646 -4.66 -21.94 14.52
CA THR A 646 -3.63 -22.99 14.55
C THR A 646 -4.14 -24.29 13.92
N THR A 647 -3.24 -25.05 13.30
CA THR A 647 -3.39 -26.47 12.88
C THR A 647 -2.11 -27.21 13.28
N ASP A 648 -2.17 -28.49 13.64
CA ASP A 648 -1.01 -29.35 13.95
C ASP A 648 0.03 -28.88 15.02
N ASN A 649 -0.16 -27.74 15.69
CA ASN A 649 0.82 -27.17 16.65
C ASN A 649 0.62 -27.63 18.09
N GLY A 650 1.71 -27.58 18.87
CA GLY A 650 1.77 -28.16 20.21
C GLY A 650 2.71 -29.36 20.29
N ALA A 651 2.87 -30.07 19.17
CA ALA A 651 3.43 -31.42 19.13
C ALA A 651 2.78 -32.32 20.21
N GLY A 652 3.51 -33.33 20.69
CA GLY A 652 3.02 -34.25 21.73
C GLY A 652 3.02 -33.69 23.16
N ASN A 653 2.49 -32.47 23.35
CA ASN A 653 2.40 -31.78 24.63
C ASN A 653 0.93 -31.48 25.00
N ASP A 654 0.58 -31.67 26.26
CA ASP A 654 -0.78 -31.43 26.77
C ASP A 654 -1.04 -29.94 27.07
N ASN A 655 -2.29 -29.50 26.91
CA ASN A 655 -2.87 -28.27 27.47
C ASN A 655 -2.19 -26.95 27.07
N ASN A 656 -1.61 -26.86 25.88
CA ASN A 656 -0.88 -25.66 25.46
C ASN A 656 -1.78 -24.45 25.18
N TYR A 657 -3.05 -24.66 24.84
CA TYR A 657 -4.05 -23.61 24.61
C TYR A 657 -4.95 -23.30 25.82
N ASN A 658 -4.54 -23.71 27.03
CA ASN A 658 -5.30 -23.50 28.26
C ASN A 658 -4.95 -22.15 28.93
N GLY A 659 -5.31 -21.05 28.26
CA GLY A 659 -5.07 -19.67 28.68
C GLY A 659 -4.20 -18.87 27.71
N THR A 660 -4.40 -19.09 26.41
CA THR A 660 -3.62 -18.48 25.32
C THR A 660 -4.35 -17.30 24.71
N LEU A 661 -3.65 -16.18 24.55
CA LEU A 661 -4.11 -15.05 23.75
C LEU A 661 -3.51 -15.15 22.33
N PHE A 662 -4.38 -15.21 21.33
CA PHE A 662 -4.05 -14.97 19.94
C PHE A 662 -4.24 -13.48 19.65
N ASP A 663 -3.20 -12.84 19.14
CA ASP A 663 -3.10 -11.40 18.88
C ASP A 663 -2.25 -11.21 17.62
N ALA A 664 -2.68 -10.31 16.71
CA ALA A 664 -1.93 -10.05 15.49
C ALA A 664 -0.54 -9.47 15.78
N ASP A 665 -0.44 -8.65 16.83
CA ASP A 665 0.76 -7.89 17.20
C ASP A 665 1.72 -8.71 18.09
N ALA A 666 1.48 -10.01 18.24
CA ALA A 666 2.32 -10.88 19.04
C ALA A 666 3.67 -11.17 18.37
N PRO A 667 4.80 -11.10 19.10
CA PRO A 667 6.15 -11.14 18.53
C PRO A 667 6.63 -12.56 18.12
N ALA A 668 5.76 -13.56 18.13
CA ALA A 668 6.06 -14.93 17.73
C ALA A 668 4.78 -15.62 17.24
N THR A 669 4.86 -16.27 16.09
CA THR A 669 3.77 -17.08 15.52
C THR A 669 3.54 -18.34 16.36
N VAL A 670 2.34 -18.88 16.30
CA VAL A 670 1.98 -20.16 16.95
C VAL A 670 2.82 -21.35 16.44
N THR A 671 3.33 -21.28 15.21
CA THR A 671 4.21 -22.30 14.60
C THR A 671 5.65 -22.27 15.13
N ASP A 672 6.16 -21.09 15.53
CA ASP A 672 7.54 -20.93 16.01
C ASP A 672 7.74 -21.31 17.49
N ILE A 673 6.66 -21.66 18.19
CA ILE A 673 6.71 -21.92 19.63
C ILE A 673 7.34 -23.28 19.94
N VAL A 674 8.37 -23.26 20.80
CA VAL A 674 8.90 -24.48 21.44
C VAL A 674 7.96 -24.90 22.58
N TYR A 675 6.98 -25.73 22.25
CA TYR A 675 5.96 -26.22 23.18
C TYR A 675 6.52 -27.10 24.31
N ALA A 676 5.87 -27.02 25.47
CA ALA A 676 6.18 -27.82 26.65
C ALA A 676 4.91 -28.36 27.31
N ASN A 677 4.97 -29.62 27.76
CA ASN A 677 3.82 -30.33 28.30
C ASN A 677 3.24 -29.64 29.56
N ASN A 678 1.92 -29.40 29.55
CA ASN A 678 1.16 -28.70 30.60
C ASN A 678 1.61 -27.25 30.85
N VAL A 679 2.18 -26.59 29.83
CA VAL A 679 2.52 -25.16 29.85
C VAL A 679 1.70 -24.44 28.79
N ALA A 680 0.77 -23.59 29.23
CA ALA A 680 0.01 -22.74 28.33
C ALA A 680 0.92 -21.69 27.67
N VAL A 681 0.74 -21.45 26.38
CA VAL A 681 1.43 -20.38 25.64
C VAL A 681 0.67 -19.07 25.92
N PRO A 682 1.29 -18.02 26.49
CA PRO A 682 0.53 -16.88 27.00
C PRO A 682 0.05 -15.91 25.90
N LEU A 683 0.86 -15.72 24.85
CA LEU A 683 0.64 -14.78 23.76
C LEU A 683 1.33 -15.31 22.49
N VAL A 684 0.61 -15.37 21.38
CA VAL A 684 1.08 -15.80 20.04
C VAL A 684 0.29 -15.10 18.94
N SER A 685 0.86 -15.00 17.74
CA SER A 685 0.08 -14.66 16.55
C SER A 685 -0.47 -15.92 15.88
N PRO A 686 -1.68 -15.84 15.29
CA PRO A 686 -2.30 -16.95 14.57
C PRO A 686 -1.52 -17.33 13.29
N GLU A 687 -1.78 -18.52 12.75
CA GLU A 687 -1.25 -18.92 11.43
C GLU A 687 -1.83 -18.09 10.28
N GLY A 688 -3.14 -17.86 10.28
CA GLY A 688 -3.82 -17.02 9.30
C GLY A 688 -3.93 -15.58 9.81
N SER A 689 -3.86 -14.61 8.89
CA SER A 689 -3.85 -13.19 9.27
C SER A 689 -5.20 -12.72 9.85
N PHE A 690 -5.16 -12.11 11.04
CA PHE A 690 -6.29 -11.32 11.57
C PHE A 690 -6.53 -10.02 10.78
N GLY A 691 -5.60 -9.63 9.91
CA GLY A 691 -5.82 -8.57 8.90
C GLY A 691 -7.08 -8.82 8.08
N ASN A 692 -7.42 -10.09 7.84
CA ASN A 692 -8.54 -10.54 7.03
C ASN A 692 -9.90 -10.23 7.69
N PHE A 693 -9.94 -9.74 8.93
CA PHE A 693 -11.14 -9.22 9.58
C PHE A 693 -11.25 -7.69 9.51
N LYS A 694 -10.18 -6.96 9.16
CA LYS A 694 -10.18 -5.49 9.12
C LYS A 694 -11.20 -4.97 8.09
N GLY A 695 -11.92 -3.91 8.44
CA GLY A 695 -12.99 -3.29 7.64
C GLY A 695 -14.33 -4.04 7.58
N GLN A 696 -14.43 -5.28 8.06
CA GLN A 696 -15.71 -6.00 8.11
C GLN A 696 -16.64 -5.41 9.18
N ASP A 697 -17.96 -5.60 9.03
CA ASP A 697 -18.92 -5.34 10.10
C ASP A 697 -18.87 -6.49 11.13
N PRO A 698 -18.43 -6.24 12.38
CA PRO A 698 -18.36 -7.30 13.38
C PRO A 698 -19.71 -7.64 14.00
N ASN A 699 -20.78 -6.89 13.72
CA ASN A 699 -22.09 -7.14 14.30
C ASN A 699 -22.74 -8.39 13.69
N GLY A 700 -22.72 -9.49 14.43
CA GLY A 700 -23.33 -10.76 14.03
C GLY A 700 -22.74 -11.95 14.77
N ASN A 701 -22.84 -13.12 14.17
CA ASN A 701 -22.36 -14.36 14.77
C ASN A 701 -20.90 -14.61 14.40
N TRP A 702 -20.00 -14.47 15.37
CA TRP A 702 -18.64 -14.99 15.29
C TRP A 702 -18.63 -16.44 15.79
N THR A 703 -18.03 -17.35 15.04
CA THR A 703 -17.99 -18.78 15.39
C THR A 703 -16.56 -19.27 15.49
N LEU A 704 -16.13 -19.69 16.67
CA LEU A 704 -14.90 -20.45 16.84
C LEU A 704 -15.21 -21.94 16.64
N THR A 705 -14.48 -22.60 15.75
CA THR A 705 -14.58 -24.05 15.53
C THR A 705 -13.28 -24.71 15.98
N VAL A 706 -13.39 -25.68 16.88
CA VAL A 706 -12.31 -26.60 17.24
C VAL A 706 -12.57 -27.92 16.52
N ASN A 707 -11.64 -28.40 15.73
CA ASN A 707 -11.63 -29.77 15.21
C ASN A 707 -10.61 -30.58 16.02
N ASP A 708 -10.96 -31.81 16.35
CA ASP A 708 -10.03 -32.84 16.81
C ASP A 708 -9.92 -33.86 15.67
N ASP A 709 -8.75 -33.93 15.05
CA ASP A 709 -8.47 -34.69 13.82
C ASP A 709 -7.86 -36.09 14.09
N ALA A 710 -7.51 -36.37 15.35
CA ALA A 710 -6.84 -37.59 15.76
C ALA A 710 -7.68 -38.50 16.68
N ASN A 711 -7.07 -39.60 17.12
CA ASN A 711 -7.69 -40.60 17.98
C ASN A 711 -6.88 -40.74 19.27
N ILE A 712 -7.57 -41.08 20.37
CA ILE A 712 -7.04 -41.49 21.71
C ILE A 712 -7.02 -40.34 22.72
N ASP A 713 -6.74 -39.13 22.28
CA ASP A 713 -6.56 -37.96 23.14
C ASP A 713 -7.79 -37.06 23.14
N GLY A 714 -7.99 -36.28 24.20
CA GLY A 714 -9.26 -35.59 24.42
C GLY A 714 -9.19 -34.50 25.46
N GLY A 715 -10.30 -33.77 25.64
CA GLY A 715 -10.23 -32.51 26.35
C GLY A 715 -11.55 -31.79 26.63
N ILE A 716 -11.43 -30.50 26.93
CA ILE A 716 -12.55 -29.59 27.17
C ILE A 716 -12.22 -28.23 26.57
N PHE A 717 -13.07 -27.77 25.66
CA PHE A 717 -13.16 -26.39 25.23
C PHE A 717 -14.01 -25.63 26.26
N ALA A 718 -13.34 -24.97 27.22
CA ALA A 718 -13.99 -24.43 28.40
C ALA A 718 -14.54 -23.01 28.17
N ARG A 719 -13.69 -22.12 27.62
CA ARG A 719 -13.99 -20.71 27.36
C ARG A 719 -13.25 -20.22 26.13
N TRP A 720 -13.84 -19.24 25.46
CA TRP A 720 -13.10 -18.28 24.65
C TRP A 720 -13.63 -16.87 24.86
N ASP A 721 -12.76 -15.89 24.70
CA ASP A 721 -13.15 -14.50 24.53
C ASP A 721 -12.77 -14.00 23.13
N LEU A 722 -13.55 -13.05 22.64
CA LEU A 722 -13.31 -12.31 21.41
C LEU A 722 -13.24 -10.83 21.78
N THR A 723 -12.07 -10.22 21.72
CA THR A 723 -11.96 -8.75 21.70
C THR A 723 -12.11 -8.29 20.27
N VAL A 724 -13.03 -7.37 20.02
CA VAL A 724 -13.15 -6.67 18.74
C VAL A 724 -12.88 -5.19 19.00
N ARG A 725 -12.02 -4.59 18.17
CA ARG A 725 -11.87 -3.14 18.09
C ARG A 725 -12.56 -2.65 16.84
N THR A 726 -13.27 -1.53 16.95
CA THR A 726 -13.92 -0.87 15.82
C THR A 726 -13.55 0.59 15.80
N CYS A 727 -13.29 1.14 14.62
CA CYS A 727 -13.05 2.57 14.48
C CYS A 727 -14.35 3.34 14.72
N SER A 728 -14.39 4.11 15.81
CA SER A 728 -15.49 5.02 16.06
C SER A 728 -15.27 6.31 15.28
N PRO A 729 -16.16 6.68 14.34
CA PRO A 729 -16.17 8.03 13.83
C PRO A 729 -16.49 8.93 15.02
N ALA A 730 -15.49 9.71 15.47
CA ALA A 730 -15.54 10.39 16.77
C ALA A 730 -16.93 11.00 17.01
N PRO A 731 -17.69 10.56 18.05
CA PRO A 731 -19.13 10.82 18.14
C PRO A 731 -19.47 12.32 18.26
N PHE A 732 -18.44 13.15 18.38
CA PHE A 732 -18.49 14.60 18.48
C PHE A 732 -17.48 15.24 17.51
N ASN A 733 -17.87 15.46 16.26
CA ASN A 733 -17.02 16.15 15.28
C ASN A 733 -17.23 17.66 15.35
N ALA A 734 -16.20 18.42 15.73
CA ALA A 734 -16.27 19.88 15.73
C ALA A 734 -16.25 20.41 14.29
N PHE A 735 -17.04 21.44 14.00
CA PHE A 735 -17.11 22.06 12.66
C PHE A 735 -17.44 23.56 12.76
N CYS A 736 -17.47 24.26 11.62
CA CYS A 736 -17.90 25.65 11.54
C CYS A 736 -17.01 26.60 12.36
N PHE A 737 -15.71 26.56 12.09
CA PHE A 737 -14.78 27.44 12.81
C PHE A 737 -14.80 28.86 12.23
N GLY A 738 -14.72 29.83 13.13
CA GLY A 738 -14.59 31.25 12.80
C GLY A 738 -13.14 31.72 12.86
N ASP A 739 -12.18 30.85 12.57
CA ASP A 739 -10.73 31.07 12.73
C ASP A 739 -9.99 31.31 11.40
N ASN A 740 -10.68 31.18 10.26
CA ASN A 740 -10.12 31.25 8.91
C ASN A 740 -9.09 30.13 8.62
N LEU A 741 -9.23 28.98 9.27
CA LEU A 741 -8.48 27.75 8.97
C LEU A 741 -9.38 26.64 8.40
N ASP A 742 -10.69 26.69 8.63
CA ASP A 742 -11.69 25.79 8.06
C ASP A 742 -11.92 26.09 6.56
N PRO A 743 -11.51 25.20 5.63
CA PRO A 743 -11.61 25.46 4.19
C PRO A 743 -13.06 25.39 3.67
N LEU A 744 -13.98 24.77 4.41
CA LEU A 744 -15.38 24.66 4.02
C LEU A 744 -16.12 25.98 4.29
N VAL A 745 -15.76 26.71 5.35
CA VAL A 745 -16.40 27.95 5.80
C VAL A 745 -15.94 29.15 4.98
N THR A 746 -16.36 29.18 3.72
CA THR A 746 -16.01 30.23 2.75
C THR A 746 -16.73 31.58 2.99
N ASN A 747 -17.90 31.58 3.66
CA ASN A 747 -18.48 32.81 4.21
C ASN A 747 -17.85 33.13 5.57
N THR A 748 -16.69 33.78 5.52
CA THR A 748 -15.84 34.05 6.68
C THR A 748 -16.44 35.06 7.69
N CYS A 749 -15.79 35.23 8.85
CA CYS A 749 -16.26 36.13 9.91
C CYS A 749 -16.53 37.56 9.37
N PRO A 750 -17.70 38.17 9.65
CA PRO A 750 -18.21 39.32 8.88
C PRO A 750 -17.33 40.58 8.88
N CYS A 751 -16.37 40.66 9.80
CA CYS A 751 -15.46 41.79 9.97
C CYS A 751 -13.98 41.41 9.88
N GLY A 752 -13.64 40.20 9.42
CA GLY A 752 -12.31 39.63 9.61
C GLY A 752 -11.96 39.42 11.09
N ASN A 753 -12.97 39.35 11.95
CA ASN A 753 -12.86 39.13 13.39
C ASN A 753 -12.65 37.64 13.67
N PHE A 754 -11.56 37.08 13.18
CA PHE A 754 -11.24 35.67 13.33
C PHE A 754 -10.93 35.31 14.78
N GLY A 755 -11.48 34.19 15.26
CA GLY A 755 -11.17 33.61 16.55
C GLY A 755 -9.82 32.88 16.55
N ALA A 756 -9.47 32.28 17.68
CA ALA A 756 -8.35 31.34 17.73
C ALA A 756 -8.80 29.97 17.19
N ALA A 757 -7.84 29.14 16.77
CA ALA A 757 -8.09 27.83 16.18
C ALA A 757 -9.12 26.98 16.96
N GLY A 758 -10.09 26.41 16.25
CA GLY A 758 -11.13 25.55 16.84
C GLY A 758 -12.22 26.30 17.61
N ARG A 759 -12.45 27.59 17.32
CA ARG A 759 -13.45 28.45 17.99
C ARG A 759 -14.34 29.19 16.99
N GLY A 760 -15.42 29.79 17.46
CA GLY A 760 -16.20 30.76 16.69
C GLY A 760 -15.48 32.10 16.53
N CYS A 761 -16.06 33.03 15.77
CA CYS A 761 -15.46 34.35 15.51
C CYS A 761 -15.17 35.11 16.82
N ALA A 762 -14.13 35.95 16.80
CA ALA A 762 -13.79 36.86 17.89
C ALA A 762 -14.96 37.80 18.22
N SER A 763 -15.12 38.11 19.50
CA SER A 763 -16.23 38.91 20.02
C SER A 763 -15.76 40.09 20.85
N SER A 764 -16.64 41.06 21.09
CA SER A 764 -16.35 42.24 21.94
C SER A 764 -15.96 41.93 23.39
N PHE A 765 -16.05 40.66 23.82
CA PHE A 765 -15.71 40.18 25.16
C PHE A 765 -14.50 39.23 25.18
N ASN A 766 -14.23 38.54 24.08
CA ASN A 766 -13.20 37.52 24.00
C ASN A 766 -12.62 37.52 22.58
N ALA A 767 -11.36 37.96 22.48
CA ALA A 767 -10.62 38.04 21.22
C ALA A 767 -10.33 36.66 20.61
N ASN A 768 -10.36 35.59 21.41
CA ASN A 768 -10.18 34.23 20.91
C ASN A 768 -11.49 33.62 20.35
N GLY A 769 -12.63 34.29 20.55
CA GLY A 769 -13.95 33.73 20.25
C GLY A 769 -14.46 32.73 21.29
N ALA A 770 -15.76 32.47 21.28
CA ALA A 770 -16.36 31.45 22.12
C ALA A 770 -16.20 30.06 21.50
N ARG A 771 -16.07 29.04 22.35
CA ARG A 771 -15.89 27.65 21.93
C ARG A 771 -17.01 26.78 22.47
N MET A 772 -17.52 25.89 21.65
CA MET A 772 -18.31 24.74 22.06
C MET A 772 -17.40 23.51 22.15
N SER A 773 -17.69 22.60 23.06
CA SER A 773 -17.19 21.23 23.08
C SER A 773 -18.31 20.26 23.47
N ALA A 774 -18.14 18.98 23.18
CA ALA A 774 -19.03 17.93 23.68
C ALA A 774 -18.26 16.95 24.58
N THR A 775 -18.98 16.29 25.48
CA THR A 775 -18.48 15.30 26.44
C THR A 775 -19.59 14.28 26.76
N GLY A 776 -19.24 13.07 27.20
CA GLY A 776 -20.20 12.01 27.51
C GLY A 776 -20.18 10.90 26.45
N VAL A 777 -21.17 10.01 26.48
CA VAL A 777 -21.26 8.85 25.58
C VAL A 777 -22.66 8.78 24.97
N VAL A 778 -22.74 8.65 23.64
CA VAL A 778 -23.99 8.57 22.88
C VAL A 778 -24.83 7.37 23.31
N ALA A 779 -24.25 6.17 23.32
CA ALA A 779 -24.93 4.92 23.67
C ALA A 779 -25.57 4.89 25.08
N THR A 780 -25.13 5.76 26.00
CA THR A 780 -25.71 5.88 27.36
C THR A 780 -26.56 7.14 27.55
N ASP A 781 -26.79 7.92 26.48
CA ASP A 781 -27.51 9.21 26.47
C ASP A 781 -26.94 10.25 27.46
N THR A 782 -25.63 10.19 27.73
CA THR A 782 -24.95 11.06 28.71
C THR A 782 -24.32 12.32 28.09
N VAL A 783 -24.55 12.54 26.78
CA VAL A 783 -23.92 13.62 26.01
C VAL A 783 -24.29 15.00 26.55
N THR A 784 -23.28 15.84 26.74
CA THR A 784 -23.37 17.23 27.18
C THR A 784 -22.56 18.14 26.28
N LEU A 785 -23.19 19.20 25.77
CA LEU A 785 -22.52 20.33 25.13
C LEU A 785 -22.09 21.34 26.19
N ASN A 786 -20.82 21.71 26.17
CA ASN A 786 -20.22 22.75 27.01
C ASN A 786 -19.83 23.94 26.12
N VAL A 787 -19.94 25.15 26.66
CA VAL A 787 -19.59 26.39 25.97
C VAL A 787 -18.69 27.22 26.89
N ASP A 788 -17.54 27.66 26.39
CA ASP A 788 -16.59 28.54 27.07
C ASP A 788 -16.34 29.85 26.29
N GLY A 789 -15.80 30.85 26.99
CA GLY A 789 -15.38 32.11 26.36
C GLY A 789 -16.50 33.08 26.03
N VAL A 790 -17.69 32.89 26.62
CA VAL A 790 -18.85 33.78 26.48
C VAL A 790 -18.82 34.91 27.53
N ASN A 791 -19.83 35.79 27.54
CA ASN A 791 -19.88 36.93 28.46
C ASN A 791 -20.36 36.52 29.87
N ALA A 792 -19.86 37.16 30.93
CA ALA A 792 -20.02 36.71 32.33
C ALA A 792 -21.46 36.65 32.92
N SER A 793 -22.50 37.00 32.15
CA SER A 793 -23.90 36.94 32.60
C SER A 793 -24.88 37.00 31.43
N GLY A 794 -26.09 36.47 31.62
CA GLY A 794 -27.12 36.44 30.59
C GLY A 794 -27.37 35.02 30.11
N ASN A 795 -27.72 34.87 28.83
CA ASN A 795 -28.14 33.59 28.27
C ASN A 795 -27.29 33.18 27.06
N CYS A 796 -26.94 31.91 27.04
CA CYS A 796 -26.49 31.19 25.86
C CYS A 796 -27.69 30.47 25.25
N ILE A 797 -27.82 30.45 23.92
CA ILE A 797 -28.90 29.76 23.22
C ILE A 797 -28.26 28.67 22.38
N PHE A 798 -28.39 27.43 22.85
CA PHE A 798 -28.01 26.25 22.10
C PHE A 798 -29.02 26.06 20.97
N MET A 799 -28.55 25.68 19.79
CA MET A 799 -29.36 25.32 18.64
C MET A 799 -29.04 23.89 18.17
N ARG A 800 -30.04 23.20 17.65
CA ARG A 800 -29.93 21.93 16.92
C ARG A 800 -30.53 22.12 15.53
N GLY A 801 -29.88 21.57 14.51
CA GLY A 801 -30.40 21.39 13.16
C GLY A 801 -30.24 19.94 12.69
N ASP A 802 -30.82 19.65 11.53
CA ASP A 802 -30.74 18.37 10.81
C ASP A 802 -29.96 18.49 9.48
N ALA A 803 -29.35 19.64 9.21
CA ALA A 803 -28.44 19.83 8.08
C ALA A 803 -27.19 20.65 8.45
N ASN A 804 -26.10 20.41 7.70
CA ASN A 804 -24.91 21.25 7.67
C ASN A 804 -24.93 22.17 6.45
N ASN A 805 -24.67 23.46 6.67
CA ASN A 805 -24.34 24.45 5.66
C ASN A 805 -22.85 24.76 5.77
N GLY A 806 -22.00 23.90 5.18
CA GLY A 806 -20.54 23.97 5.34
C GLY A 806 -19.94 25.30 4.89
N VAL A 807 -20.52 25.90 3.85
CA VAL A 807 -20.20 27.25 3.33
C VAL A 807 -20.33 28.33 4.42
N GLY A 808 -21.18 28.11 5.43
CA GLY A 808 -21.48 29.03 6.50
C GLY A 808 -22.46 30.15 6.08
N THR A 809 -23.14 30.73 7.05
CA THR A 809 -23.97 31.94 6.87
C THR A 809 -23.58 32.99 7.91
N VAL A 810 -23.43 34.25 7.48
CA VAL A 810 -23.22 35.39 8.39
C VAL A 810 -24.33 35.43 9.45
N PHE A 811 -23.95 35.42 10.72
CA PHE A 811 -24.87 35.24 11.85
C PHE A 811 -24.45 36.09 13.05
N GLY A 812 -24.93 37.34 13.07
CA GLY A 812 -24.46 38.34 14.03
C GLY A 812 -23.02 38.75 13.70
N ASP A 813 -22.18 38.84 14.73
CA ASP A 813 -20.72 38.98 14.59
C ASP A 813 -20.02 37.66 14.18
N GLY A 814 -20.77 36.56 14.05
CA GLY A 814 -20.26 35.21 13.82
C GLY A 814 -20.66 34.62 12.47
N VAL A 815 -20.35 33.33 12.30
CA VAL A 815 -20.80 32.48 11.20
C VAL A 815 -21.60 31.32 11.78
N ARG A 816 -22.67 30.89 11.11
CA ARG A 816 -23.51 29.74 11.48
C ARG A 816 -23.59 28.74 10.34
N CYS A 817 -23.22 27.49 10.63
CA CYS A 817 -23.26 26.37 9.69
C CYS A 817 -24.31 25.31 10.07
N VAL A 818 -24.92 25.39 11.26
CA VAL A 818 -26.11 24.58 11.59
C VAL A 818 -27.29 25.10 10.77
N ASP A 819 -27.98 24.24 10.03
CA ASP A 819 -29.10 24.59 9.17
C ASP A 819 -30.26 23.57 9.24
N GLY A 820 -31.27 23.77 8.39
CA GLY A 820 -32.45 22.90 8.32
C GLY A 820 -33.51 23.25 9.38
N VAL A 821 -34.09 22.24 10.04
CA VAL A 821 -35.14 22.40 11.04
C VAL A 821 -34.55 22.85 12.39
N LEU A 822 -34.25 24.14 12.47
CA LEU A 822 -33.60 24.75 13.64
C LEU A 822 -34.49 24.75 14.91
N ARG A 823 -34.05 23.99 15.91
CA ARG A 823 -34.59 23.99 17.28
C ARG A 823 -33.64 24.70 18.23
N ARG A 824 -34.16 25.27 19.32
CA ARG A 824 -33.39 26.16 20.23
C ARG A 824 -33.71 25.90 21.70
N ARG A 825 -32.69 25.89 22.54
CA ARG A 825 -32.78 25.75 24.01
C ARG A 825 -31.97 26.87 24.69
N THR A 826 -32.65 27.72 25.45
CA THR A 826 -32.01 28.81 26.21
C THR A 826 -31.43 28.29 27.52
N LYS A 827 -30.20 28.69 27.84
CA LYS A 827 -29.48 28.37 29.07
C LYS A 827 -28.88 29.60 29.72
N PRO A 828 -28.81 29.65 31.07
CA PRO A 828 -28.06 30.68 31.74
C PRO A 828 -26.56 30.52 31.44
N ILE A 829 -25.84 31.63 31.41
CA ILE A 829 -24.39 31.63 31.51
C ILE A 829 -24.04 31.70 32.99
N TYR A 830 -23.17 30.80 33.43
CA TYR A 830 -22.70 30.67 34.81
C TYR A 830 -21.47 31.54 35.06
N ALA A 831 -21.05 31.63 36.32
CA ALA A 831 -19.78 32.26 36.68
C ALA A 831 -18.61 31.57 35.94
N ALA A 832 -17.54 32.33 35.67
CA ALA A 832 -16.40 31.92 34.84
C ALA A 832 -16.70 31.74 33.34
N ASN A 833 -17.68 32.47 32.78
CA ASN A 833 -17.87 32.63 31.33
C ASN A 833 -18.22 31.31 30.59
N VAL A 834 -19.01 30.45 31.23
CA VAL A 834 -19.39 29.12 30.69
C VAL A 834 -20.89 28.86 30.72
N SER A 835 -21.38 28.01 29.81
CA SER A 835 -22.75 27.49 29.79
C SER A 835 -22.75 26.03 29.34
N SER A 836 -23.79 25.25 29.64
CA SER A 836 -23.88 23.85 29.19
C SER A 836 -25.33 23.39 28.98
N PHE A 837 -25.49 22.37 28.13
CA PHE A 837 -26.74 21.66 27.90
C PHE A 837 -26.50 20.20 27.49
N PRO A 838 -27.09 19.21 28.20
CA PRO A 838 -27.71 19.29 29.52
C PRO A 838 -26.77 19.86 30.59
N SER A 839 -27.30 20.61 31.54
CA SER A 839 -26.59 20.88 32.81
C SER A 839 -27.01 19.83 33.86
N PRO A 840 -26.24 19.62 34.95
CA PRO A 840 -26.57 18.63 36.00
C PRO A 840 -27.92 18.83 36.72
N THR A 841 -28.64 19.92 36.42
CA THR A 841 -29.98 20.26 36.93
C THR A 841 -31.10 20.10 35.90
N ASP A 842 -30.78 19.71 34.66
CA ASP A 842 -31.79 19.38 33.65
C ASP A 842 -32.41 18.00 33.89
N THR A 843 -33.69 17.88 33.54
CA THR A 843 -34.45 16.62 33.57
C THR A 843 -34.63 16.02 32.17
N VAL A 844 -33.82 16.46 31.21
CA VAL A 844 -33.81 16.03 29.81
C VAL A 844 -32.37 15.85 29.35
N THR A 845 -32.14 14.90 28.44
CA THR A 845 -30.84 14.63 27.82
C THR A 845 -30.71 15.43 26.51
N LEU A 846 -29.55 15.35 25.84
CA LEU A 846 -29.34 16.10 24.59
C LEU A 846 -30.19 15.56 23.42
N SER A 847 -30.54 14.27 23.44
CA SER A 847 -31.37 13.58 22.44
C SER A 847 -32.85 13.98 22.47
N ASN A 848 -33.46 14.02 23.65
CA ASN A 848 -34.88 14.34 23.86
C ASN A 848 -35.15 15.80 24.26
N GLY A 849 -34.09 16.58 24.47
CA GLY A 849 -34.17 17.93 25.03
C GLY A 849 -34.74 19.03 24.12
N TRP A 850 -35.29 18.75 22.94
CA TRP A 850 -35.64 19.78 21.94
C TRP A 850 -37.14 20.04 21.73
N GLY A 851 -38.00 19.42 22.54
CA GLY A 851 -39.36 19.92 22.82
C GLY A 851 -40.54 19.20 22.15
N VAL A 852 -40.31 18.24 21.26
CA VAL A 852 -41.33 17.30 20.76
C VAL A 852 -40.71 15.94 20.43
N GLY A 853 -41.03 14.90 21.22
CA GLY A 853 -40.57 13.53 20.96
C GLY A 853 -39.09 13.28 21.29
N ASN A 854 -38.64 12.05 21.07
CA ASN A 854 -37.23 11.67 21.15
C ASN A 854 -36.61 11.93 19.77
N ASP A 855 -35.90 13.05 19.61
CA ASP A 855 -35.56 13.60 18.29
C ASP A 855 -34.33 12.95 17.64
N THR A 856 -33.45 12.37 18.46
CA THR A 856 -32.26 11.60 18.05
C THR A 856 -31.98 10.50 19.10
N PRO A 857 -32.76 9.41 19.12
CA PRO A 857 -32.53 8.32 20.07
C PRO A 857 -31.12 7.73 19.89
N PRO A 858 -30.39 7.37 20.96
CA PRO A 858 -29.18 6.55 20.82
C PRO A 858 -29.45 5.25 20.05
N GLY A 859 -28.55 4.90 19.13
CA GLY A 859 -28.67 3.77 18.20
C GLY A 859 -29.63 4.03 17.03
N SER A 860 -29.88 5.28 16.65
CA SER A 860 -30.81 5.63 15.56
C SER A 860 -30.15 5.83 14.19
N GLY A 861 -28.83 6.05 14.15
CA GLY A 861 -28.09 6.46 12.96
C GLY A 861 -28.40 7.91 12.52
N ILE A 862 -29.01 8.73 13.38
CA ILE A 862 -29.41 10.10 13.01
C ILE A 862 -28.29 11.08 13.33
N THR A 863 -27.71 11.68 12.29
CA THR A 863 -26.80 12.81 12.43
C THR A 863 -27.56 14.08 12.83
N ALA A 864 -27.05 14.80 13.83
CA ALA A 864 -27.57 16.10 14.26
C ALA A 864 -26.45 17.13 14.46
N TYR A 865 -26.78 18.38 14.14
CA TYR A 865 -25.83 19.49 14.09
C TYR A 865 -26.15 20.48 15.21
N TYR A 866 -25.16 20.84 16.00
CA TYR A 866 -25.31 21.67 17.20
C TYR A 866 -24.37 22.87 17.15
N MET A 867 -24.78 23.97 17.77
CA MET A 867 -24.00 25.19 17.93
C MET A 867 -24.64 26.01 19.05
N ALA A 868 -23.98 27.05 19.56
CA ALA A 868 -24.60 28.02 20.44
C ALA A 868 -24.31 29.46 20.02
N TYR A 869 -25.18 30.37 20.44
CA TYR A 869 -24.98 31.80 20.29
C TYR A 869 -25.36 32.54 21.57
N TYR A 870 -24.69 33.65 21.81
CA TYR A 870 -24.73 34.39 23.07
C TYR A 870 -24.74 35.90 22.79
N ARG A 871 -25.25 36.68 23.74
CA ARG A 871 -25.31 38.13 23.59
C ARG A 871 -23.95 38.78 23.85
N ILE A 872 -23.65 39.81 23.07
CA ILE A 872 -22.48 40.69 23.25
C ILE A 872 -22.94 42.12 23.53
N ALA A 873 -22.04 43.01 23.98
CA ALA A 873 -22.43 44.29 24.58
C ALA A 873 -21.90 45.57 23.88
N ALA A 874 -21.18 45.46 22.77
CA ALA A 874 -20.58 46.61 22.11
C ALA A 874 -21.16 46.85 20.70
N ALA A 875 -22.07 47.82 20.56
CA ALA A 875 -22.64 48.25 19.27
C ALA A 875 -21.64 48.99 18.33
N ALA A 876 -20.35 48.76 18.51
CA ALA A 876 -19.23 49.38 17.78
C ALA A 876 -18.06 48.40 17.51
N PHE A 877 -18.22 47.12 17.87
CA PHE A 877 -17.32 46.04 17.47
C PHE A 877 -18.07 45.25 16.39
N CYS A 878 -17.53 45.20 15.17
CA CYS A 878 -18.27 44.78 13.96
C CYS A 878 -19.51 45.72 13.70
N PRO A 879 -20.18 45.72 12.52
CA PRO A 879 -21.48 46.38 12.35
C PRO A 879 -22.47 45.89 13.43
N PRO A 880 -23.44 46.72 13.84
CA PRO A 880 -23.95 46.77 15.21
C PRO A 880 -24.94 45.64 15.59
N GLU A 881 -24.53 44.39 15.41
CA GLU A 881 -25.21 43.23 15.93
C GLU A 881 -24.95 43.05 17.44
N THR A 882 -25.81 42.29 18.10
CA THR A 882 -25.78 42.15 19.57
C THR A 882 -25.63 40.71 20.05
N PHE A 883 -25.15 39.83 19.16
CA PHE A 883 -24.85 38.44 19.44
C PHE A 883 -23.71 37.91 18.55
N ASN A 884 -23.06 36.83 19.02
CA ASN A 884 -22.03 36.10 18.30
C ASN A 884 -22.22 34.58 18.53
N GLY A 885 -21.60 33.74 17.71
CA GLY A 885 -21.68 32.28 17.73
C GLY A 885 -20.43 31.61 18.30
N THR A 886 -20.59 30.34 18.71
CA THR A 886 -19.48 29.39 18.92
C THR A 886 -19.10 28.72 17.60
N ASN A 887 -18.10 27.83 17.60
CA ASN A 887 -18.05 26.74 16.62
C ASN A 887 -19.25 25.78 16.81
N GLY A 888 -19.47 24.90 15.84
CA GLY A 888 -20.47 23.83 15.91
C GLY A 888 -19.89 22.46 16.31
N PHE A 889 -20.80 21.51 16.53
CA PHE A 889 -20.55 20.08 16.74
C PHE A 889 -21.56 19.22 15.97
N VAL A 890 -21.07 18.19 15.27
CA VAL A 890 -21.85 17.13 14.64
C VAL A 890 -21.88 15.93 15.60
N ILE A 891 -23.04 15.31 15.77
CA ILE A 891 -23.21 14.12 16.60
C ILE A 891 -24.04 13.09 15.83
N LEU A 892 -23.51 11.89 15.67
CA LEU A 892 -24.25 10.71 15.22
C LEU A 892 -24.91 10.06 16.45
N TRP A 893 -26.21 9.78 16.36
CA TRP A 893 -27.03 9.28 17.48
C TRP A 893 -27.53 7.85 17.28
#